data_AF-A0A951PW48-F1
#
_entry.id   AF-A0A951PW48-F1
#
_cell.length_a   1.000
_cell.length_b   1.000
_cell.length_c   1.000
_cell.angle_alpha   90.00
_cell.angle_beta   90.00
_cell.angle_gamma   90.00
#
_symmetry.space_group_name_H-M   'P 1'
#
loop_
_entity.id
_entity.type
_entity.pdbx_description
1 polymer ?
#
loop_
_entity_poly.entity_id
_entity_poly.type
_entity_poly.pdbx_seq_one_letter_code
_entity_poly.pdbx_strand_id
1 'polypeptide(L)'
;MSVITIQCRLVAEEETLRHLWELMAEKNTPLANEILERLAKHDDFKTWVEDAIVPKTVIKELCDFLKNQEPFAGQPGRFYTSATTLVKYIYKSWLKLNRQLQRKIQGKERWLNMLKSDAELEKESNSTIETIRQKASEILISLNAQRTKNIELKSIKPKNQKQVQTVQSPKITSSVLFESYLQAEDTLTQCAIVYLLKNNFKINSNEEDIDKYLKQRRKKEIEIERLKDQLKSRVPKGRDLTGERWLSTLEQAVSTTFKDENEAKSWQAGLLRKSSNLPFPVLYETNEDMKWEMNDKGRLFVSFNGLSKLKFEVFCDKRHLYLFHRFLEDQETKRQGKNQHSSALFTLRSGRIAWSEQAGKGQPWNLSRLHLFCSLDTLMLTSQGTQQVIEKKITGVQDKLAKAQEKEKEEGGLNSQQQADVIRKKSTLAKIKTPFSRPSKPLYQGKSHIIVGVSLGLEKLATIAVFDAVSNKVLAYRSTKQLLGSKYNLLNRQRQQKKRLSQERHKSQKQFAPNNFGESALGQYVDRLLAKEIVAVAKTYGAGTIVVPKLSDMREIIQSEVQAKAENKIPGFVEGQKNYAKSYRISVHNWSYGRLIESINTQSAKVGIVIETGQQPTKGSPQEQARDLALFAYQYRIA
;
A
#
# COMPACT_ATOMS: atom_id res chain seq x y z
N MET A 1 5.12 -10.76 -2.94
CA MET A 1 6.35 -10.10 -3.45
C MET A 1 7.56 -10.81 -2.89
N SER A 2 8.50 -11.24 -3.75
CA SER A 2 9.76 -11.93 -3.34
C SER A 2 10.92 -10.96 -3.07
N VAL A 3 10.75 -9.67 -3.35
CA VAL A 3 11.80 -8.68 -3.15
C VAL A 3 11.73 -8.14 -1.73
N ILE A 4 12.85 -8.21 -1.01
CA ILE A 4 13.01 -7.62 0.33
C ILE A 4 14.12 -6.56 0.29
N THR A 5 14.08 -5.61 1.23
CA THR A 5 15.15 -4.63 1.41
C THR A 5 15.95 -4.97 2.67
N ILE A 6 17.26 -5.12 2.54
CA ILE A 6 18.20 -5.21 3.65
C ILE A 6 19.00 -3.92 3.76
N GLN A 7 19.55 -3.65 4.94
CA GLN A 7 20.39 -2.48 5.18
C GLN A 7 21.70 -2.86 5.87
N CYS A 8 22.77 -2.15 5.53
CA CYS A 8 24.05 -2.18 6.22
C CYS A 8 24.57 -0.75 6.43
N ARG A 9 25.50 -0.59 7.36
CA ARG A 9 26.25 0.65 7.54
C ARG A 9 27.45 0.62 6.60
N LEU A 10 27.72 1.74 5.96
CA LEU A 10 28.94 1.96 5.20
C LEU A 10 29.93 2.75 6.05
N VAL A 11 31.20 2.31 6.05
CA VAL A 11 32.30 2.99 6.73
C VAL A 11 33.41 3.26 5.71
N ALA A 12 33.98 4.46 5.76
CA ALA A 12 35.10 4.86 4.94
C ALA A 12 35.92 5.91 5.73
N GLU A 13 37.05 6.32 5.17
CA GLU A 13 37.84 7.42 5.68
C GLU A 13 37.03 8.73 5.70
N GLU A 14 37.37 9.63 6.62
CA GLU A 14 36.64 10.88 6.81
C GLU A 14 36.56 11.71 5.53
N GLU A 15 37.66 11.81 4.77
CA GLU A 15 37.69 12.54 3.50
C GLU A 15 36.72 11.96 2.47
N THR A 16 36.58 10.63 2.43
CA THR A 16 35.63 9.94 1.55
C THR A 16 34.19 10.25 1.97
N LEU A 17 33.89 10.25 3.27
CA LEU A 17 32.57 10.56 3.80
C LEU A 17 32.21 12.04 3.60
N ARG A 18 33.16 12.95 3.81
CA ARG A 18 33.02 14.39 3.55
C ARG A 18 32.73 14.65 2.08
N HIS A 19 33.55 14.12 1.18
CA HIS A 19 33.36 14.30 -0.26
C HIS A 19 32.00 13.78 -0.74
N LEU A 20 31.57 12.61 -0.25
CA LEU A 20 30.25 12.08 -0.57
C LEU A 20 29.12 12.97 -0.01
N TRP A 21 29.29 13.50 1.19
CA TRP A 21 28.33 14.44 1.79
C TRP A 21 28.18 15.69 0.93
N GLU A 22 29.27 16.35 0.55
CA GLU A 22 29.28 17.53 -0.32
C GLU A 22 28.55 17.25 -1.65
N LEU A 23 28.87 16.13 -2.32
CA LEU A 23 28.18 15.73 -3.55
C LEU A 23 26.66 15.55 -3.35
N MET A 24 26.24 14.96 -2.23
CA MET A 24 24.82 14.70 -1.95
C MET A 24 24.07 15.95 -1.48
N ALA A 25 24.67 16.76 -0.62
CA ALA A 25 24.05 17.89 0.06
C ALA A 25 24.15 19.20 -0.73
N GLU A 26 25.28 19.47 -1.37
CA GLU A 26 25.54 20.75 -2.05
C GLU A 26 25.22 20.71 -3.54
N LYS A 27 25.29 19.54 -4.17
CA LYS A 27 25.03 19.39 -5.61
C LYS A 27 23.72 18.67 -5.92
N ASN A 28 23.60 17.42 -5.50
CA ASN A 28 22.51 16.56 -5.94
C ASN A 28 21.15 16.88 -5.28
N THR A 29 21.14 17.25 -4.00
CA THR A 29 19.89 17.66 -3.33
C THR A 29 19.36 18.98 -3.88
N PRO A 30 20.19 20.03 -4.06
CA PRO A 30 19.78 21.26 -4.73
C PRO A 30 19.31 21.02 -6.16
N LEU A 31 19.99 20.18 -6.94
CA LEU A 31 19.53 19.81 -8.29
C LEU A 31 18.12 19.19 -8.26
N ALA A 32 17.89 18.23 -7.37
CA ALA A 32 16.56 17.61 -7.25
C ALA A 32 15.49 18.61 -6.78
N ASN A 33 15.83 19.54 -5.88
CA ASN A 33 14.95 20.62 -5.45
C ASN A 33 14.57 21.53 -6.61
N GLU A 34 15.54 21.95 -7.42
CA GLU A 34 15.34 22.83 -8.57
C GLU A 34 14.44 22.17 -9.63
N ILE A 35 14.66 20.89 -9.93
CA ILE A 35 13.81 20.14 -10.86
C ILE A 35 12.37 20.05 -10.32
N LEU A 36 12.18 19.80 -9.01
CA LEU A 36 10.84 19.78 -8.39
C LEU A 36 10.13 21.13 -8.55
N GLU A 37 10.85 22.23 -8.35
CA GLU A 37 10.28 23.59 -8.43
C GLU A 37 9.96 24.00 -9.85
N ARG A 38 10.81 23.67 -10.82
CA ARG A 38 10.54 23.96 -12.24
C ARG A 38 9.38 23.15 -12.79
N LEU A 39 9.27 21.87 -12.42
CA LEU A 39 8.12 21.04 -12.80
C LEU A 39 6.80 21.62 -12.26
N ALA A 40 6.81 22.16 -11.04
CA ALA A 40 5.64 22.79 -10.44
C ALA A 40 5.19 24.07 -11.18
N LYS A 41 6.12 24.75 -11.88
CA LYS A 41 5.90 26.01 -12.59
C LYS A 41 5.72 25.82 -14.11
N HIS A 42 5.79 24.58 -14.60
CA HIS A 42 5.67 24.30 -16.03
C HIS A 42 4.24 24.55 -16.53
N ASP A 43 4.10 25.03 -17.77
CA ASP A 43 2.79 25.38 -18.34
C ASP A 43 1.86 24.15 -18.43
N ASP A 44 2.40 23.01 -18.89
CA ASP A 44 1.71 21.72 -18.92
C ASP A 44 1.51 21.05 -17.54
N PHE A 45 1.88 21.70 -16.43
CA PHE A 45 1.75 21.07 -15.12
C PHE A 45 0.30 20.67 -14.81
N LYS A 46 -0.66 21.50 -15.21
CA LYS A 46 -2.10 21.21 -15.02
C LYS A 46 -2.55 19.99 -15.80
N THR A 47 -2.13 19.85 -17.06
CA THR A 47 -2.50 18.71 -17.90
C THR A 47 -1.92 17.41 -17.34
N TRP A 48 -0.67 17.41 -16.88
CA TRP A 48 -0.06 16.25 -16.22
C TRP A 48 -0.76 15.85 -14.92
N VAL A 49 -1.31 16.83 -14.19
CA VAL A 49 -2.10 16.58 -12.98
C VAL A 49 -3.41 15.87 -13.32
N GLU A 50 -4.08 16.28 -14.40
CA GLU A 50 -5.32 15.66 -14.89
C GLU A 50 -5.08 14.24 -15.42
N ASP A 51 -4.05 14.05 -16.22
CA ASP A 51 -3.65 12.76 -16.78
C ASP A 51 -3.02 11.82 -15.74
N ALA A 52 -2.63 12.38 -14.59
CA ALA A 52 -1.90 11.72 -13.51
C ALA A 52 -0.56 11.11 -13.95
N ILE A 53 0.11 11.72 -14.93
CA ILE A 53 1.39 11.27 -15.49
C ILE A 53 2.27 12.49 -15.81
N VAL A 54 3.52 12.50 -15.32
CA VAL A 54 4.56 13.40 -15.83
C VAL A 54 5.41 12.65 -16.86
N PRO A 55 5.60 13.18 -18.07
CA PRO A 55 6.49 12.59 -19.07
C PRO A 55 7.94 12.47 -18.55
N LYS A 56 8.59 11.34 -18.82
CA LYS A 56 9.98 11.12 -18.38
C LYS A 56 10.98 12.01 -19.14
N THR A 57 10.64 12.37 -20.37
CA THR A 57 11.45 13.22 -21.26
C THR A 57 11.63 14.61 -20.66
N VAL A 58 10.54 15.22 -20.18
CA VAL A 58 10.55 16.55 -19.57
C VAL A 58 11.49 16.62 -18.35
N ILE A 59 11.40 15.64 -17.43
CA ILE A 59 12.29 15.63 -16.25
C ILE A 59 13.76 15.48 -16.68
N LYS A 60 14.01 14.70 -17.74
CA LYS A 60 15.35 14.52 -18.28
C LYS A 60 15.87 15.79 -18.93
N GLU A 61 15.07 16.47 -19.75
CA GLU A 61 15.40 17.75 -20.40
C GLU A 61 15.72 18.83 -19.37
N LEU A 62 14.92 18.95 -18.31
CA LEU A 62 15.20 19.86 -17.20
C LEU A 62 16.54 19.54 -16.52
N CYS A 63 16.84 18.26 -16.29
CA CYS A 63 18.10 17.84 -15.70
C CYS A 63 19.29 18.12 -16.63
N ASP A 64 19.14 17.84 -17.93
CA ASP A 64 20.17 18.08 -18.95
C ASP A 64 20.48 19.58 -19.10
N PHE A 65 19.46 20.45 -18.98
CA PHE A 65 19.63 21.90 -18.94
C PHE A 65 20.40 22.37 -17.69
N LEU A 66 20.01 21.87 -16.52
CA LEU A 66 20.61 22.27 -15.24
C LEU A 66 22.03 21.73 -15.04
N LYS A 67 22.37 20.62 -15.68
CA LYS A 67 23.63 19.90 -15.51
C LYS A 67 24.88 20.74 -15.78
N ASN A 68 24.77 21.76 -16.62
CA ASN A 68 25.90 22.64 -16.96
C ASN A 68 25.92 23.95 -16.16
N GLN A 69 24.97 24.15 -15.24
CA GLN A 69 24.87 25.36 -14.41
C GLN A 69 25.51 25.15 -13.04
N GLU A 70 26.19 26.16 -12.51
CA GLU A 70 26.54 26.19 -11.08
C GLU A 70 25.26 26.36 -10.25
N PRO A 71 25.11 25.66 -9.10
CA PRO A 71 26.09 24.81 -8.41
C PRO A 71 26.08 23.32 -8.82
N PHE A 72 25.30 22.95 -9.84
CA PHE A 72 25.02 21.55 -10.17
C PHE A 72 26.11 20.86 -10.99
N ALA A 73 26.98 21.65 -11.64
CA ALA A 73 28.01 21.17 -12.53
C ALA A 73 29.09 20.31 -11.83
N GLY A 74 29.75 19.46 -12.63
CA GLY A 74 30.90 18.66 -12.19
C GLY A 74 30.60 17.46 -11.28
N GLN A 75 29.32 17.16 -10.96
CA GLN A 75 28.98 15.93 -10.24
C GLN A 75 29.00 14.68 -11.17
N PRO A 76 29.18 13.46 -10.64
CA PRO A 76 29.22 12.26 -11.47
C PRO A 76 27.91 11.99 -12.22
N GLY A 77 27.99 11.44 -13.44
CA GLY A 77 26.85 11.11 -14.29
C GLY A 77 25.70 10.38 -13.58
N ARG A 78 26.05 9.49 -12.64
CA ARG A 78 25.08 8.72 -11.85
C ARG A 78 24.19 9.58 -10.95
N PHE A 79 24.69 10.71 -10.44
CA PHE A 79 23.94 11.59 -9.55
C PHE A 79 22.82 12.31 -10.32
N TYR A 80 23.08 12.80 -11.54
CA TYR A 80 22.03 13.34 -12.42
C TYR A 80 20.91 12.32 -12.67
N THR A 81 21.27 11.08 -13.03
CA THR A 81 20.29 10.00 -13.22
C THR A 81 19.50 9.72 -11.95
N SER A 82 20.18 9.73 -10.79
CA SER A 82 19.54 9.54 -9.49
C SER A 82 18.54 10.65 -9.17
N ALA A 83 18.90 11.92 -9.38
CA ALA A 83 18.02 13.06 -9.16
C ALA A 83 16.77 12.97 -10.05
N THR A 84 16.93 12.75 -11.35
CA THR A 84 15.81 12.57 -12.30
C THR A 84 14.88 11.44 -11.87
N THR A 85 15.44 10.29 -11.50
CA THR A 85 14.66 9.13 -11.04
C THR A 85 13.93 9.41 -9.72
N LEU A 86 14.59 10.08 -8.77
CA LEU A 86 14.01 10.44 -7.49
C LEU A 86 12.79 11.37 -7.68
N VAL A 87 12.95 12.44 -8.45
CA VAL A 87 11.89 13.41 -8.74
C VAL A 87 10.71 12.73 -9.43
N LYS A 88 10.98 11.87 -10.41
CA LYS A 88 9.96 11.04 -11.07
C LYS A 88 9.19 10.18 -10.08
N TYR A 89 9.84 9.53 -9.12
CA TYR A 89 9.15 8.72 -8.12
C TYR A 89 8.32 9.56 -7.15
N ILE A 90 8.82 10.74 -6.76
CA ILE A 90 8.09 11.69 -5.94
C ILE A 90 6.78 12.11 -6.63
N TYR A 91 6.86 12.58 -7.88
CA TYR A 91 5.68 12.98 -8.65
C TYR A 91 4.74 11.81 -8.95
N LYS A 92 5.27 10.63 -9.31
CA LYS A 92 4.44 9.44 -9.51
C LYS A 92 3.63 9.08 -8.27
N SER A 93 4.24 9.17 -7.08
CA SER A 93 3.54 8.92 -5.82
C SER A 93 2.49 9.99 -5.54
N TRP A 94 2.86 11.26 -5.71
CA TRP A 94 1.98 12.40 -5.46
C TRP A 94 0.77 12.41 -6.42
N LEU A 95 0.97 12.25 -7.73
CA LEU A 95 -0.10 12.18 -8.73
C LEU A 95 -1.08 11.03 -8.46
N LYS A 96 -0.58 9.87 -8.02
CA LYS A 96 -1.44 8.75 -7.64
C LYS A 96 -2.35 9.10 -6.46
N LEU A 97 -1.82 9.78 -5.45
CA LEU A 97 -2.61 10.27 -4.32
C LEU A 97 -3.61 11.35 -4.77
N ASN A 98 -3.17 12.28 -5.60
CA ASN A 98 -4.02 13.34 -6.12
C ASN A 98 -5.20 12.79 -6.93
N ARG A 99 -4.95 11.83 -7.84
CA ARG A 99 -6.01 11.15 -8.60
C ARG A 99 -7.01 10.42 -7.71
N GLN A 100 -6.54 9.82 -6.61
CA GLN A 100 -7.43 9.20 -5.64
C GLN A 100 -8.30 10.23 -4.91
N LEU A 101 -7.75 11.41 -4.59
CA LEU A 101 -8.50 12.51 -4.00
C LEU A 101 -9.52 13.09 -4.99
N GLN A 102 -9.13 13.34 -6.24
CA GLN A 102 -10.04 13.80 -7.31
C GLN A 102 -11.23 12.85 -7.46
N ARG A 103 -10.99 11.54 -7.58
CA ARG A 103 -12.07 10.54 -7.67
C ARG A 103 -12.98 10.55 -6.45
N LYS A 104 -12.42 10.77 -5.25
CA LYS A 104 -13.22 10.90 -4.02
C LYS A 104 -14.07 12.18 -4.01
N ILE A 105 -13.53 13.29 -4.50
CA ILE A 105 -14.23 14.57 -4.63
C ILE A 105 -15.37 14.41 -5.63
N GLN A 106 -15.07 13.96 -6.86
CA GLN A 106 -16.05 13.73 -7.92
C GLN A 106 -17.18 12.81 -7.47
N GLY A 107 -16.87 11.69 -6.80
CA GLY A 107 -17.88 10.79 -6.28
C GLY A 107 -18.79 11.43 -5.21
N LYS A 108 -18.25 12.35 -4.40
CA LYS A 108 -19.01 13.06 -3.37
C LYS A 108 -19.79 14.24 -3.91
N GLU A 109 -19.24 14.98 -4.88
CA GLU A 109 -19.95 16.05 -5.59
C GLU A 109 -21.11 15.48 -6.37
N ARG A 110 -20.88 14.38 -7.10
CA ARG A 110 -21.94 13.65 -7.78
C ARG A 110 -23.03 13.25 -6.79
N TRP A 111 -22.67 12.68 -5.64
CA TRP A 111 -23.63 12.37 -4.58
C TRP A 111 -24.37 13.61 -4.05
N LEU A 112 -23.67 14.71 -3.80
CA LEU A 112 -24.26 15.94 -3.29
C LEU A 112 -25.25 16.56 -4.30
N ASN A 113 -24.91 16.55 -5.59
CA ASN A 113 -25.76 17.07 -6.67
C ASN A 113 -27.05 16.26 -6.84
N MET A 114 -27.01 14.96 -6.58
CA MET A 114 -28.20 14.11 -6.58
C MET A 114 -29.02 14.24 -5.30
N LEU A 115 -28.43 14.70 -4.19
CA LEU A 115 -29.07 14.66 -2.87
C LEU A 115 -30.15 15.74 -2.74
N LYS A 116 -31.42 15.35 -2.87
CA LYS A 116 -32.59 16.23 -2.76
C LYS A 116 -33.45 15.91 -1.52
N SER A 117 -34.09 16.93 -0.97
CA SER A 117 -35.12 16.76 0.08
C SER A 117 -36.37 16.09 -0.47
N ASP A 118 -37.23 15.53 0.38
CA ASP A 118 -38.50 14.90 -0.05
C ASP A 118 -39.37 15.91 -0.81
N ALA A 119 -39.46 17.17 -0.34
CA ALA A 119 -40.17 18.24 -1.03
C ALA A 119 -39.57 18.61 -2.40
N GLU A 120 -38.24 18.59 -2.53
CA GLU A 120 -37.56 18.82 -3.82
C GLU A 120 -37.82 17.66 -4.80
N LEU A 121 -37.88 16.42 -4.31
CA LEU A 121 -38.18 15.23 -5.12
C LEU A 121 -39.63 15.22 -5.61
N GLU A 122 -40.60 15.59 -4.75
CA GLU A 122 -42.00 15.73 -5.15
C GLU A 122 -42.17 16.78 -6.25
N LYS A 123 -41.54 17.94 -6.08
CA LYS A 123 -41.57 19.03 -7.06
C LYS A 123 -40.94 18.64 -8.40
N GLU A 124 -39.87 17.85 -8.40
CA GLU A 124 -39.18 17.45 -9.64
C GLU A 124 -39.90 16.34 -10.40
N SER A 125 -40.52 15.40 -9.67
CA SER A 125 -41.31 14.32 -10.25
C SER A 125 -42.77 14.70 -10.56
N ASN A 126 -43.22 15.90 -10.16
CA ASN A 126 -44.63 16.30 -10.17
C ASN A 126 -45.56 15.24 -9.56
N SER A 127 -45.07 14.52 -8.54
CA SER A 127 -45.73 13.34 -7.97
C SER A 127 -45.58 13.36 -6.44
N THR A 128 -46.50 12.71 -5.72
CA THR A 128 -46.45 12.71 -4.24
C THR A 128 -45.36 11.77 -3.72
N ILE A 129 -44.87 11.99 -2.50
CA ILE A 129 -43.83 11.16 -1.89
C ILE A 129 -44.25 9.68 -1.79
N GLU A 130 -45.55 9.37 -1.64
CA GLU A 130 -46.06 8.00 -1.64
C GLU A 130 -45.82 7.30 -2.97
N THR A 131 -46.04 7.99 -4.09
CA THR A 131 -45.79 7.44 -5.43
C THR A 131 -44.30 7.20 -5.66
N ILE A 132 -43.43 8.09 -5.16
CA ILE A 132 -41.97 7.93 -5.18
C ILE A 132 -41.55 6.72 -4.33
N ARG A 133 -42.15 6.55 -3.14
CA ARG A 133 -41.93 5.39 -2.26
C ARG A 133 -42.39 4.08 -2.91
N GLN A 134 -43.52 4.10 -3.61
CA GLN A 134 -44.02 2.94 -4.35
C GLN A 134 -43.06 2.58 -5.48
N LYS A 135 -42.63 3.55 -6.28
CA LYS A 135 -41.63 3.32 -7.33
C LYS A 135 -40.29 2.85 -6.78
N ALA A 136 -39.84 3.40 -5.66
CA ALA A 136 -38.65 2.95 -4.94
C ALA A 136 -38.79 1.49 -4.48
N SER A 137 -39.98 1.08 -4.04
CA SER A 137 -40.28 -0.31 -3.70
C SER A 137 -40.20 -1.23 -4.93
N GLU A 138 -40.74 -0.82 -6.07
CA GLU A 138 -40.66 -1.57 -7.32
C GLU A 138 -39.21 -1.74 -7.77
N ILE A 139 -38.38 -0.70 -7.65
CA ILE A 139 -36.96 -0.75 -7.98
C ILE A 139 -36.21 -1.69 -7.04
N LEU A 140 -36.48 -1.67 -5.73
CA LEU A 140 -35.89 -2.63 -4.80
C LEU A 140 -36.33 -4.06 -5.10
N ILE A 141 -37.61 -4.28 -5.45
CA ILE A 141 -38.15 -5.60 -5.80
C ILE A 141 -37.51 -6.10 -7.10
N SER A 142 -37.40 -5.26 -8.13
CA SER A 142 -36.79 -5.63 -9.41
C SER A 142 -35.30 -5.92 -9.29
N LEU A 143 -34.55 -5.12 -8.51
CA LEU A 143 -33.14 -5.38 -8.22
C LEU A 143 -32.95 -6.67 -7.42
N ASN A 144 -33.85 -6.98 -6.49
CA ASN A 144 -33.85 -8.25 -5.78
C ASN A 144 -34.24 -9.42 -6.70
N ALA A 145 -35.16 -9.23 -7.65
CA ALA A 145 -35.62 -10.27 -8.58
C ALA A 145 -34.59 -10.59 -9.68
N GLN A 146 -33.93 -9.57 -10.26
CA GLN A 146 -32.81 -9.74 -11.20
C GLN A 146 -31.66 -10.51 -10.55
N ARG A 147 -31.47 -10.29 -9.25
CA ARG A 147 -30.53 -11.03 -8.43
C ARG A 147 -30.95 -12.49 -8.22
N THR A 148 -32.23 -12.79 -7.98
CA THR A 148 -32.72 -14.18 -7.89
C THR A 148 -32.50 -14.92 -9.22
N LYS A 149 -32.79 -14.29 -10.36
CA LYS A 149 -32.55 -14.87 -11.70
C LYS A 149 -31.08 -15.13 -12.00
N ASN A 150 -30.18 -14.22 -11.61
CA ASN A 150 -28.73 -14.40 -11.78
C ASN A 150 -28.14 -15.51 -10.87
N ILE A 151 -28.79 -15.80 -9.74
CA ILE A 151 -28.44 -16.94 -8.88
C ILE A 151 -29.00 -18.24 -9.48
N GLU A 152 -30.22 -18.22 -10.01
CA GLU A 152 -30.86 -19.38 -10.64
C GLU A 152 -30.14 -19.84 -11.92
N LEU A 153 -29.74 -18.91 -12.81
CA LEU A 153 -28.97 -19.22 -14.02
C LEU A 153 -27.61 -19.87 -13.74
N LYS A 154 -27.00 -19.62 -12.58
CA LYS A 154 -25.76 -20.29 -12.14
C LYS A 154 -26.00 -21.63 -11.45
N SER A 155 -27.25 -21.96 -11.12
CA SER A 155 -27.63 -23.18 -10.39
C SER A 155 -28.17 -24.31 -11.28
N ILE A 156 -28.25 -24.11 -12.59
CA ILE A 156 -28.68 -25.16 -13.54
C ILE A 156 -27.49 -26.09 -13.88
N LYS A 157 -27.04 -26.87 -12.90
CA LYS A 157 -26.46 -28.21 -13.10
C LYS A 157 -27.06 -29.15 -12.04
N PRO A 158 -27.40 -30.40 -12.40
CA PRO A 158 -28.44 -31.16 -11.70
C PRO A 158 -28.02 -31.68 -10.31
N LYS A 159 -29.08 -31.83 -9.51
CA LYS A 159 -29.20 -32.13 -8.08
C LYS A 159 -28.47 -33.39 -7.60
N ASN A 160 -27.92 -33.32 -6.39
CA ASN A 160 -28.16 -34.32 -5.34
C ASN A 160 -28.28 -33.64 -3.96
N GLN A 161 -28.98 -34.32 -3.05
CA GLN A 161 -29.99 -33.77 -2.15
C GLN A 161 -29.50 -33.12 -0.83
N LYS A 162 -30.26 -32.09 -0.42
CA LYS A 162 -30.63 -31.59 0.94
C LYS A 162 -29.52 -31.42 2.00
N GLN A 163 -29.21 -30.14 2.29
CA GLN A 163 -29.42 -29.56 3.62
C GLN A 163 -29.58 -28.04 3.52
N VAL A 164 -30.61 -27.53 4.20
CA VAL A 164 -31.05 -26.13 4.21
C VAL A 164 -29.98 -25.25 4.88
N GLN A 165 -29.22 -24.51 4.09
CA GLN A 165 -28.39 -23.41 4.57
C GLN A 165 -29.04 -22.09 4.16
N THR A 166 -29.39 -21.28 5.15
CA THR A 166 -29.81 -19.89 5.00
C THR A 166 -28.63 -19.06 4.49
N VAL A 167 -28.47 -19.01 3.16
CA VAL A 167 -27.50 -18.15 2.48
C VAL A 167 -27.86 -16.70 2.78
N GLN A 168 -27.10 -16.06 3.68
CA GLN A 168 -27.18 -14.62 3.84
C GLN A 168 -26.80 -13.96 2.53
N SER A 169 -27.74 -13.16 2.06
CA SER A 169 -27.75 -12.65 0.71
C SER A 169 -26.68 -11.51 0.58
N PRO A 170 -25.83 -11.46 -0.48
CA PRO A 170 -24.93 -10.32 -0.75
C PRO A 170 -25.66 -8.98 -0.89
N LYS A 171 -25.38 -7.99 -0.03
CA LYS A 171 -26.07 -6.69 0.00
C LYS A 171 -26.04 -5.97 -1.36
N ILE A 172 -27.15 -5.32 -1.72
CA ILE A 172 -27.23 -4.38 -2.86
C ILE A 172 -26.17 -3.30 -2.66
N THR A 173 -25.30 -3.11 -3.66
CA THR A 173 -24.26 -2.07 -3.61
C THR A 173 -24.80 -0.77 -4.20
N SER A 174 -24.41 0.37 -3.61
CA SER A 174 -24.77 1.71 -4.09
C SER A 174 -24.35 1.99 -5.52
N SER A 175 -23.36 1.26 -6.04
CA SER A 175 -22.93 1.35 -7.44
C SER A 175 -24.07 1.05 -8.42
N VAL A 176 -24.90 0.05 -8.14
CA VAL A 176 -25.97 -0.38 -9.05
C VAL A 176 -27.03 0.71 -9.18
N LEU A 177 -27.46 1.30 -8.06
CA LEU A 177 -28.39 2.44 -8.07
C LEU A 177 -27.78 3.68 -8.75
N PHE A 178 -26.48 3.93 -8.58
CA PHE A 178 -25.83 5.05 -9.29
C PHE A 178 -25.76 4.85 -10.81
N GLU A 179 -25.65 3.61 -11.28
CA GLU A 179 -25.72 3.27 -12.70
C GLU A 179 -27.15 3.35 -13.22
N SER A 180 -28.12 2.79 -12.48
CA SER A 180 -29.55 2.88 -12.82
C SER A 180 -30.04 4.33 -12.86
N TYR A 181 -29.53 5.22 -12.00
CA TYR A 181 -29.85 6.65 -12.05
C TYR A 181 -29.37 7.31 -13.35
N LEU A 182 -28.21 6.91 -13.89
CA LEU A 182 -27.70 7.45 -15.15
C LEU A 182 -28.45 6.93 -16.38
N GLN A 183 -28.99 5.72 -16.28
CA GLN A 183 -29.70 5.06 -17.38
C GLN A 183 -31.20 5.36 -17.38
N ALA A 184 -31.73 5.88 -16.27
CA ALA A 184 -33.14 6.23 -16.16
C ALA A 184 -33.43 7.50 -16.97
N GLU A 185 -34.29 7.39 -17.97
CA GLU A 185 -34.82 8.52 -18.73
C GLU A 185 -36.02 9.19 -18.01
N ASP A 186 -36.69 8.43 -17.14
CA ASP A 186 -37.85 8.86 -16.34
C ASP A 186 -37.43 9.59 -15.05
N THR A 187 -37.96 10.80 -14.86
CA THR A 187 -37.75 11.66 -13.68
C THR A 187 -38.29 11.05 -12.39
N LEU A 188 -39.41 10.33 -12.41
CA LEU A 188 -39.98 9.61 -11.26
C LEU A 188 -39.04 8.48 -10.82
N THR A 189 -38.53 7.71 -11.78
CA THR A 189 -37.54 6.64 -11.51
C THR A 189 -36.23 7.21 -10.96
N GLN A 190 -35.75 8.33 -11.50
CA GLN A 190 -34.59 9.04 -10.95
C GLN A 190 -34.83 9.50 -9.51
N CYS A 191 -35.98 10.11 -9.22
CA CYS A 191 -36.35 10.58 -7.89
C CYS A 191 -36.47 9.42 -6.88
N ALA A 192 -37.06 8.30 -7.30
CA ALA A 192 -37.15 7.09 -6.48
C ALA A 192 -35.78 6.49 -6.15
N ILE A 193 -34.83 6.51 -7.10
CA ILE A 193 -33.45 6.05 -6.86
C ILE A 193 -32.74 6.99 -5.87
N VAL A 194 -32.89 8.30 -6.02
CA VAL A 194 -32.34 9.29 -5.06
C VAL A 194 -32.90 9.07 -3.66
N TYR A 195 -34.21 8.85 -3.54
CA TYR A 195 -34.87 8.53 -2.27
C TYR A 195 -34.27 7.29 -1.60
N LEU A 196 -34.05 6.21 -2.36
CA LEU A 196 -33.41 4.99 -1.87
C LEU A 196 -31.97 5.25 -1.43
N LEU A 197 -31.19 5.98 -2.22
CA LEU A 197 -29.80 6.28 -1.87
C LEU A 197 -29.72 7.15 -0.61
N LYS A 198 -30.62 8.13 -0.44
CA LYS A 198 -30.69 9.02 0.74
C LYS A 198 -30.98 8.22 2.00
N ASN A 199 -31.88 7.25 1.91
CA ASN A 199 -32.37 6.46 3.04
C ASN A 199 -31.62 5.13 3.25
N ASN A 200 -30.46 4.93 2.62
CA ASN A 200 -29.68 3.69 2.70
C ASN A 200 -30.49 2.44 2.32
N PHE A 201 -31.18 2.48 1.17
CA PHE A 201 -32.00 1.39 0.63
C PHE A 201 -33.19 1.00 1.52
N LYS A 202 -33.68 1.95 2.33
CA LYS A 202 -34.86 1.76 3.17
C LYS A 202 -35.97 2.68 2.72
N ILE A 203 -37.19 2.17 2.80
CA ILE A 203 -38.41 2.95 2.65
C ILE A 203 -38.86 3.29 4.07
N ASN A 204 -38.72 4.56 4.44
CA ASN A 204 -39.22 5.03 5.72
C ASN A 204 -40.69 5.41 5.57
N SER A 205 -41.50 5.09 6.58
CA SER A 205 -42.90 5.51 6.69
C SER A 205 -43.04 6.94 7.19
N ASN A 206 -42.09 7.40 8.00
CA ASN A 206 -42.13 8.69 8.67
C ASN A 206 -41.71 9.82 7.71
N GLU A 207 -42.17 11.04 7.99
CA GLU A 207 -41.75 12.26 7.28
C GLU A 207 -40.26 12.56 7.46
N GLU A 208 -39.68 13.29 6.51
CA GLU A 208 -38.27 13.68 6.56
C GLU A 208 -38.01 14.70 7.66
N ASP A 209 -37.02 14.41 8.50
CA ASP A 209 -36.44 15.37 9.43
C ASP A 209 -35.53 16.34 8.65
N ILE A 210 -36.07 17.52 8.34
CA ILE A 210 -35.43 18.55 7.52
C ILE A 210 -34.10 19.01 8.14
N ASP A 211 -34.04 19.22 9.45
CA ASP A 211 -32.82 19.65 10.15
C ASP A 211 -31.72 18.60 10.04
N LYS A 212 -32.09 17.33 10.19
CA LYS A 212 -31.16 16.21 10.03
C LYS A 212 -30.70 16.03 8.58
N TYR A 213 -31.55 16.29 7.59
CA TYR A 213 -31.18 16.33 6.18
C TYR A 213 -30.16 17.47 5.92
N LEU A 214 -30.49 18.70 6.31
CA LEU A 214 -29.63 19.89 6.12
C LEU A 214 -28.27 19.70 6.79
N LYS A 215 -28.24 19.15 8.01
CA LYS A 215 -27.00 18.84 8.72
C LYS A 215 -26.15 17.79 8.01
N GLN A 216 -26.78 16.77 7.40
CA GLN A 216 -26.07 15.77 6.61
C GLN A 216 -25.51 16.33 5.31
N ARG A 217 -26.29 17.15 4.60
CA ARG A 217 -25.89 17.86 3.38
C ARG A 217 -24.72 18.80 3.67
N ARG A 218 -24.83 19.67 4.67
CA ARG A 218 -23.75 20.59 5.08
C ARG A 218 -22.49 19.85 5.50
N LYS A 219 -22.62 18.72 6.21
CA LYS A 219 -21.47 17.87 6.55
C LYS A 219 -20.74 17.33 5.31
N LYS A 220 -21.48 16.98 4.26
CA LYS A 220 -20.91 16.51 2.98
C LYS A 220 -20.24 17.64 2.22
N GLU A 221 -20.83 18.83 2.19
CA GLU A 221 -20.22 20.04 1.64
C GLU A 221 -18.89 20.37 2.32
N ILE A 222 -18.87 20.45 3.66
CA ILE A 222 -17.64 20.67 4.43
C ILE A 222 -16.59 19.59 4.14
N GLU A 223 -17.02 18.33 3.96
CA GLU A 223 -16.11 17.24 3.63
C GLU A 223 -15.53 17.38 2.22
N ILE A 224 -16.31 17.86 1.25
CA ILE A 224 -15.87 18.18 -0.11
C ILE A 224 -14.94 19.39 -0.10
N GLU A 225 -15.30 20.49 0.59
CA GLU A 225 -14.48 21.68 0.79
C GLU A 225 -13.10 21.28 1.36
N ARG A 226 -13.07 20.50 2.45
CA ARG A 226 -11.81 19.99 3.02
C ARG A 226 -11.00 19.14 2.06
N LEU A 227 -11.65 18.30 1.25
CA LEU A 227 -10.95 17.49 0.26
C LEU A 227 -10.41 18.35 -0.90
N LYS A 228 -11.16 19.37 -1.32
CA LYS A 228 -10.70 20.36 -2.30
C LYS A 228 -9.53 21.17 -1.76
N ASP A 229 -9.55 21.56 -0.50
CA ASP A 229 -8.42 22.24 0.15
C ASP A 229 -7.20 21.33 0.25
N GLN A 230 -7.40 20.05 0.59
CA GLN A 230 -6.33 19.05 0.57
C GLN A 230 -5.75 18.87 -0.84
N LEU A 231 -6.60 18.88 -1.88
CA LEU A 231 -6.19 18.78 -3.27
C LEU A 231 -5.46 20.03 -3.77
N LYS A 232 -5.89 21.22 -3.34
CA LYS A 232 -5.18 22.48 -3.55
C LYS A 232 -3.82 22.50 -2.83
N SER A 233 -3.63 21.64 -1.82
CA SER A 233 -2.44 21.65 -0.98
C SER A 233 -1.33 20.66 -1.40
N ARG A 234 -0.13 21.25 -1.52
CA ARG A 234 1.23 20.68 -1.52
C ARG A 234 1.62 19.85 -2.74
N VAL A 235 1.88 20.57 -3.84
CA VAL A 235 2.88 20.18 -4.84
C VAL A 235 4.16 19.70 -4.12
N PRO A 236 4.83 18.64 -4.60
CA PRO A 236 6.06 18.17 -4.00
C PRO A 236 7.08 19.31 -3.81
N LYS A 237 7.53 19.49 -2.57
CA LYS A 237 8.55 20.49 -2.22
C LYS A 237 9.89 19.80 -1.99
N GLY A 238 10.97 20.53 -2.30
CA GLY A 238 12.33 20.13 -2.00
C GLY A 238 12.63 19.98 -0.50
N ARG A 239 13.85 19.54 -0.20
CA ARG A 239 14.41 19.51 1.16
C ARG A 239 15.11 20.83 1.46
N ASP A 240 14.84 21.38 2.63
CA ASP A 240 15.56 22.52 3.18
C ASP A 240 16.66 21.98 4.12
N LEU A 241 17.90 21.96 3.62
CA LEU A 241 19.05 21.44 4.37
C LEU A 241 19.66 22.52 5.29
N THR A 242 19.60 23.79 4.88
CA THR A 242 20.19 24.92 5.61
C THR A 242 19.23 25.54 6.62
N GLY A 243 17.92 25.33 6.43
CA GLY A 243 16.88 25.96 7.25
C GLY A 243 16.52 27.36 6.79
N GLU A 244 17.08 27.83 5.68
CA GLU A 244 16.82 29.16 5.12
C GLU A 244 15.36 29.40 4.81
N ARG A 245 14.63 28.39 4.30
CA ARG A 245 13.20 28.56 4.02
C ARG A 245 12.39 28.67 5.30
N TRP A 246 12.80 27.96 6.34
CA TRP A 246 12.19 28.09 7.66
C TRP A 246 12.44 29.49 8.23
N LEU A 247 13.69 29.97 8.16
CA LEU A 247 14.07 31.31 8.60
C LEU A 247 13.33 32.40 7.81
N SER A 248 13.30 32.31 6.48
CA SER A 248 12.57 33.27 5.64
C SER A 248 11.07 33.28 5.94
N THR A 249 10.49 32.11 6.24
CA THR A 249 9.07 32.02 6.63
C THR A 249 8.86 32.64 8.02
N LEU A 250 9.81 32.48 8.94
CA LEU A 250 9.75 33.10 10.27
C LEU A 250 9.85 34.63 10.16
N GLU A 251 10.81 35.13 9.37
CA GLU A 251 10.99 36.56 9.12
C GLU A 251 9.74 37.16 8.50
N GLN A 252 9.15 36.52 7.49
CA GLN A 252 7.86 36.95 6.92
C GLN A 252 6.73 36.93 7.96
N ALA A 253 6.63 35.87 8.76
CA ALA A 253 5.61 35.76 9.79
C ALA A 253 5.72 36.82 10.90
N VAL A 254 6.93 37.30 11.17
CA VAL A 254 7.18 38.36 12.15
C VAL A 254 7.01 39.76 11.54
N SER A 255 7.38 39.95 10.28
CA SER A 255 7.40 41.27 9.62
C SER A 255 6.11 41.65 8.89
N THR A 256 5.25 40.68 8.57
CA THR A 256 4.06 40.91 7.74
C THR A 256 2.81 40.24 8.31
N THR A 257 1.65 40.88 8.13
CA THR A 257 0.35 40.25 8.41
C THR A 257 -0.08 39.40 7.22
N PHE A 258 -0.59 38.20 7.49
CA PHE A 258 -1.12 37.31 6.45
C PHE A 258 -2.30 37.96 5.71
N LYS A 259 -2.35 37.77 4.39
CA LYS A 259 -3.41 38.30 3.52
C LYS A 259 -4.67 37.43 3.55
N ASP A 260 -4.50 36.12 3.68
CA ASP A 260 -5.60 35.16 3.76
C ASP A 260 -5.31 33.98 4.72
N GLU A 261 -6.35 33.18 5.00
CA GLU A 261 -6.23 32.02 5.88
C GLU A 261 -5.32 30.92 5.28
N ASN A 262 -5.14 30.90 3.95
CA ASN A 262 -4.28 29.92 3.28
C ASN A 262 -2.81 30.23 3.47
N GLU A 263 -2.45 31.52 3.41
CA GLU A 263 -1.12 32.03 3.69
C GLU A 263 -0.75 31.78 5.16
N ALA A 264 -1.67 32.09 6.09
CA ALA A 264 -1.49 31.75 7.51
C ALA A 264 -1.25 30.24 7.73
N LYS A 265 -2.07 29.38 7.09
CA LYS A 265 -1.88 27.91 7.13
C LYS A 265 -0.56 27.48 6.49
N SER A 266 -0.10 28.17 5.43
CA SER A 266 1.15 27.88 4.74
C SER A 266 2.36 28.22 5.62
N TRP A 267 2.35 29.38 6.28
CA TRP A 267 3.39 29.79 7.22
C TRP A 267 3.44 28.87 8.43
N GLN A 268 2.29 28.61 9.06
CA GLN A 268 2.19 27.68 10.19
C GLN A 268 2.70 26.29 9.79
N ALA A 269 2.34 25.81 8.60
CA ALA A 269 2.83 24.55 8.07
C ALA A 269 4.34 24.54 7.84
N GLY A 270 4.93 25.65 7.37
CA GLY A 270 6.36 25.80 7.20
C GLY A 270 7.10 25.76 8.53
N LEU A 271 6.61 26.53 9.51
CA LEU A 271 7.24 26.67 10.83
C LEU A 271 7.13 25.41 11.69
N LEU A 272 6.00 24.69 11.62
CA LEU A 272 5.79 23.44 12.35
C LEU A 272 6.45 22.23 11.68
N ARG A 273 6.93 22.36 10.44
CA ARG A 273 7.55 21.25 9.72
C ARG A 273 8.95 21.03 10.29
N LYS A 274 9.20 19.83 10.81
CA LYS A 274 10.56 19.39 11.14
C LYS A 274 11.43 19.46 9.88
N SER A 275 12.48 20.28 9.90
CA SER A 275 13.45 20.37 8.81
C SER A 275 14.12 19.00 8.63
N SER A 276 14.42 18.66 7.38
CA SER A 276 15.18 17.44 7.06
C SER A 276 16.60 17.88 6.77
N ASN A 277 17.47 17.77 7.76
CA ASN A 277 18.88 18.19 7.62
C ASN A 277 19.71 17.17 6.80
N LEU A 278 19.08 16.09 6.33
CA LEU A 278 19.72 15.04 5.56
C LEU A 278 19.49 15.24 4.06
N PRO A 279 20.53 15.06 3.22
CA PRO A 279 20.40 15.13 1.78
C PRO A 279 19.55 13.98 1.22
N PHE A 280 19.03 14.16 0.00
CA PHE A 280 18.33 13.12 -0.72
C PHE A 280 19.22 11.88 -0.95
N PRO A 281 18.64 10.67 -0.94
CA PRO A 281 19.40 9.45 -1.20
C PRO A 281 19.86 9.38 -2.66
N VAL A 282 20.99 8.71 -2.90
CA VAL A 282 21.44 8.37 -4.26
C VAL A 282 20.96 6.97 -4.61
N LEU A 283 20.29 6.85 -5.76
CA LEU A 283 19.62 5.65 -6.25
C LEU A 283 20.49 4.91 -7.27
N TYR A 284 20.68 3.61 -7.04
CA TYR A 284 21.37 2.66 -7.91
C TYR A 284 20.37 1.61 -8.39
N GLU A 285 19.76 1.83 -9.55
CA GLU A 285 18.61 1.06 -10.03
C GLU A 285 18.97 -0.31 -10.60
N THR A 286 20.24 -0.54 -10.92
CA THR A 286 20.71 -1.82 -11.46
C THR A 286 21.63 -2.53 -10.48
N ASN A 287 21.74 -3.84 -10.63
CA ASN A 287 22.61 -4.66 -9.80
C ASN A 287 24.09 -4.60 -10.21
N GLU A 288 24.38 -4.04 -11.37
CA GLU A 288 25.72 -3.77 -11.88
C GLU A 288 26.22 -2.37 -11.49
N ASP A 289 25.37 -1.57 -10.83
CA ASP A 289 25.75 -0.25 -10.32
C ASP A 289 26.67 -0.29 -9.10
N MET A 290 26.80 -1.45 -8.48
CA MET A 290 27.64 -1.69 -7.30
C MET A 290 28.69 -2.73 -7.67
N LYS A 291 29.93 -2.56 -7.24
CA LYS A 291 30.99 -3.57 -7.36
C LYS A 291 31.39 -4.00 -5.96
N TRP A 292 31.34 -5.31 -5.74
CA TRP A 292 31.70 -5.91 -4.46
C TRP A 292 33.11 -6.47 -4.56
N GLU A 293 33.87 -6.31 -3.48
CA GLU A 293 35.24 -6.80 -3.35
C GLU A 293 35.45 -7.28 -1.91
N MET A 294 36.38 -8.20 -1.71
CA MET A 294 36.83 -8.63 -0.39
C MET A 294 38.32 -8.33 -0.25
N ASN A 295 38.73 -7.79 0.89
CA ASN A 295 40.15 -7.60 1.17
C ASN A 295 40.79 -8.87 1.75
N ASP A 296 42.12 -8.86 1.89
CA ASP A 296 42.89 -9.99 2.42
C ASP A 296 42.51 -10.39 3.85
N LYS A 297 41.88 -9.46 4.60
CA LYS A 297 41.37 -9.70 5.96
C LYS A 297 39.94 -10.26 5.98
N GLY A 298 39.38 -10.60 4.82
CA GLY A 298 38.02 -11.14 4.68
C GLY A 298 36.90 -10.11 4.88
N ARG A 299 37.21 -8.81 4.88
CA ARG A 299 36.22 -7.73 5.01
C ARG A 299 35.64 -7.38 3.65
N LEU A 300 34.32 -7.23 3.61
CA LEU A 300 33.57 -6.87 2.40
C LEU A 300 33.61 -5.35 2.16
N PHE A 301 33.92 -4.98 0.93
CA PHE A 301 33.88 -3.61 0.43
C PHE A 301 32.91 -3.49 -0.73
N VAL A 302 32.33 -2.30 -0.88
CA VAL A 302 31.51 -1.94 -2.02
C VAL A 302 32.00 -0.62 -2.60
N SER A 303 32.06 -0.55 -3.93
CA SER A 303 32.22 0.68 -4.69
C SER A 303 31.00 0.88 -5.59
N PHE A 304 30.72 2.13 -5.95
CA PHE A 304 29.53 2.50 -6.69
C PHE A 304 29.89 3.12 -8.04
N ASN A 305 29.09 2.85 -9.07
CA ASN A 305 29.25 3.53 -10.36
C ASN A 305 29.12 5.06 -10.17
N GLY A 306 30.06 5.81 -10.76
CA GLY A 306 30.19 7.26 -10.55
C GLY A 306 31.00 7.66 -9.31
N LEU A 307 31.25 6.73 -8.38
CA LEU A 307 32.11 6.91 -7.20
C LEU A 307 33.19 5.84 -7.15
N SER A 308 33.56 5.23 -8.29
CA SER A 308 34.32 3.97 -8.30
C SER A 308 35.74 4.05 -7.71
N LYS A 309 36.27 5.27 -7.54
CA LYS A 309 37.52 5.52 -6.81
C LYS A 309 37.36 5.34 -5.30
N LEU A 310 36.14 5.54 -4.78
CA LEU A 310 35.81 5.43 -3.36
C LEU A 310 35.37 4.00 -3.04
N LYS A 311 35.90 3.47 -1.94
CA LYS A 311 35.52 2.15 -1.41
C LYS A 311 34.93 2.31 -0.02
N PHE A 312 33.88 1.56 0.25
CA PHE A 312 33.18 1.59 1.54
C PHE A 312 33.18 0.20 2.16
N GLU A 313 33.67 0.09 3.39
CA GLU A 313 33.58 -1.14 4.18
C GLU A 313 32.13 -1.38 4.62
N VAL A 314 31.69 -2.62 4.47
CA VAL A 314 30.31 -3.04 4.74
C VAL A 314 30.19 -3.56 6.17
N PHE A 315 29.59 -2.76 7.05
CA PHE A 315 29.27 -3.16 8.41
C PHE A 315 27.82 -3.62 8.50
N CYS A 316 27.63 -4.91 8.74
CA CYS A 316 26.30 -5.52 8.85
C CYS A 316 26.23 -6.51 10.01
N ASP A 317 25.00 -6.83 10.42
CA ASP A 317 24.74 -7.89 11.38
C ASP A 317 25.10 -9.26 10.77
N LYS A 318 25.59 -10.20 11.57
CA LYS A 318 25.98 -11.56 11.14
C LYS A 318 24.84 -12.25 10.38
N ARG A 319 23.60 -11.95 10.73
CA ARG A 319 22.39 -12.48 10.07
C ARG A 319 22.23 -12.04 8.61
N HIS A 320 22.85 -10.95 8.18
CA HIS A 320 22.77 -10.44 6.81
C HIS A 320 24.08 -10.64 6.04
N LEU A 321 25.18 -10.97 6.71
CA LEU A 321 26.50 -11.09 6.11
C LEU A 321 26.52 -12.07 4.92
N TYR A 322 25.88 -13.23 5.06
CA TYR A 322 25.79 -14.23 3.98
C TYR A 322 25.10 -13.69 2.70
N LEU A 323 24.20 -12.70 2.83
CA LEU A 323 23.54 -12.08 1.67
C LEU A 323 24.52 -11.18 0.91
N PHE A 324 25.41 -10.48 1.61
CA PHE A 324 26.41 -9.62 0.98
C PHE A 324 27.53 -10.44 0.32
N HIS A 325 27.98 -11.54 0.96
CA HIS A 325 28.87 -12.51 0.30
C HIS A 325 28.24 -13.06 -0.98
N ARG A 326 26.94 -13.33 -0.96
CA ARG A 326 26.24 -13.79 -2.16
C ARG A 326 26.28 -12.78 -3.31
N PHE A 327 26.27 -11.48 -3.03
CA PHE A 327 26.41 -10.46 -4.06
C PHE A 327 27.80 -10.45 -4.69
N LEU A 328 28.84 -10.70 -3.89
CA LEU A 328 30.21 -10.86 -4.35
C LEU A 328 30.35 -12.12 -5.23
N GLU A 329 29.90 -13.27 -4.73
CA GLU A 329 29.93 -14.55 -5.45
C GLU A 329 29.24 -14.47 -6.83
N ASP A 330 28.08 -13.81 -6.89
CA ASP A 330 27.34 -13.58 -8.14
C ASP A 330 28.20 -12.81 -9.16
N GLN A 331 28.91 -11.78 -8.72
CA GLN A 331 29.78 -10.99 -9.59
C GLN A 331 31.03 -11.74 -10.02
N GLU A 332 31.67 -12.45 -9.10
CA GLU A 332 32.88 -13.24 -9.38
C GLU A 332 32.57 -14.38 -10.35
N THR A 333 31.49 -15.12 -10.13
CA THR A 333 31.05 -16.20 -11.04
C THR A 333 30.81 -15.67 -12.45
N LYS A 334 30.18 -14.49 -12.59
CA LYS A 334 29.97 -13.86 -13.90
C LYS A 334 31.29 -13.41 -14.56
N ARG A 335 32.22 -12.85 -13.78
CA ARG A 335 33.56 -12.42 -14.25
C ARG A 335 34.38 -13.61 -14.74
N GLN A 336 34.47 -14.67 -13.93
CA GLN A 336 35.20 -15.90 -14.26
C GLN A 336 34.60 -16.60 -15.48
N GLY A 337 33.27 -16.67 -15.57
CA GLY A 337 32.55 -17.26 -16.71
C GLY A 337 32.54 -16.40 -17.98
N LYS A 338 33.43 -15.42 -18.15
CA LYS A 338 33.52 -14.52 -19.34
C LYS A 338 32.16 -13.97 -19.81
N ASN A 339 31.28 -13.57 -18.87
CA ASN A 339 29.92 -13.08 -19.15
C ASN A 339 28.94 -14.08 -19.81
N GLN A 340 29.18 -15.38 -19.67
CA GLN A 340 28.22 -16.43 -20.03
C GLN A 340 26.96 -16.39 -19.14
N HIS A 341 27.09 -15.90 -17.90
CA HIS A 341 25.96 -15.72 -16.98
C HIS A 341 25.26 -14.37 -17.18
N SER A 342 23.93 -14.38 -17.09
CA SER A 342 23.12 -13.16 -17.14
C SER A 342 23.02 -12.49 -15.76
N SER A 343 23.39 -11.21 -15.65
CA SER A 343 23.17 -10.41 -14.43
C SER A 343 21.69 -10.26 -14.06
N ALA A 344 20.79 -10.58 -14.99
CA ALA A 344 19.37 -10.72 -14.71
C ALA A 344 19.07 -11.79 -13.61
N LEU A 345 19.99 -12.72 -13.36
CA LEU A 345 19.87 -13.77 -12.33
C LEU A 345 20.67 -13.48 -11.04
N PHE A 346 21.25 -12.28 -10.90
CA PHE A 346 21.82 -11.85 -9.62
C PHE A 346 20.73 -11.76 -8.54
N THR A 347 21.13 -12.07 -7.32
CA THR A 347 20.31 -11.91 -6.11
C THR A 347 20.03 -10.45 -5.78
N LEU A 348 21.05 -9.58 -5.93
CA LEU A 348 20.92 -8.13 -5.84
C LEU A 348 20.11 -7.59 -7.02
N ARG A 349 19.22 -6.63 -6.75
CA ARG A 349 18.40 -5.93 -7.77
C ARG A 349 18.77 -4.46 -7.89
N SER A 350 18.86 -3.77 -6.76
CA SER A 350 19.14 -2.34 -6.70
C SER A 350 19.71 -1.95 -5.35
N GLY A 351 20.34 -0.80 -5.29
CA GLY A 351 20.89 -0.18 -4.09
C GLY A 351 20.40 1.26 -3.93
N ARG A 352 20.43 1.77 -2.72
CA ARG A 352 20.39 3.21 -2.45
C ARG A 352 21.29 3.52 -1.26
N ILE A 353 22.05 4.60 -1.36
CA ILE A 353 22.81 5.14 -0.23
C ILE A 353 22.04 6.32 0.37
N ALA A 354 21.93 6.35 1.69
CA ALA A 354 21.27 7.44 2.40
C ALA A 354 21.92 7.66 3.76
N TRP A 355 21.94 8.92 4.18
CA TRP A 355 22.36 9.31 5.52
C TRP A 355 21.23 9.12 6.52
N SER A 356 21.59 8.93 7.80
CA SER A 356 20.67 8.85 8.92
C SER A 356 21.17 9.72 10.07
N GLU A 357 20.24 10.44 10.72
CA GLU A 357 20.51 11.32 11.85
C GLU A 357 21.00 10.52 13.07
N GLN A 358 22.00 11.05 13.76
CA GLN A 358 22.36 10.66 15.13
C GLN A 358 22.31 11.89 16.04
N ALA A 359 22.08 11.67 17.33
CA ALA A 359 22.22 12.71 18.32
C ALA A 359 23.72 12.97 18.59
N GLY A 360 24.14 14.24 18.55
CA GLY A 360 25.52 14.63 18.83
C GLY A 360 25.85 16.04 18.34
N LYS A 361 27.07 16.51 18.64
CA LYS A 361 27.67 17.75 18.12
C LYS A 361 28.88 17.41 17.25
N GLY A 362 29.03 18.05 16.10
CA GLY A 362 30.12 17.77 15.14
C GLY A 362 29.73 18.08 13.69
N GLN A 363 30.63 17.75 12.76
CA GLN A 363 30.38 17.93 11.32
C GLN A 363 29.31 16.96 10.80
N PRO A 364 28.49 17.35 9.81
CA PRO A 364 27.34 16.55 9.37
C PRO A 364 27.67 15.12 8.92
N TRP A 365 28.80 14.90 8.25
CA TRP A 365 29.27 13.58 7.78
C TRP A 365 29.83 12.68 8.90
N ASN A 366 30.28 13.26 10.00
CA ASN A 366 30.75 12.52 11.19
C ASN A 366 29.60 12.21 12.15
N LEU A 367 28.63 13.13 12.24
CA LEU A 367 27.41 12.94 13.02
C LEU A 367 26.49 11.91 12.38
N SER A 368 26.27 12.01 11.08
CA SER A 368 25.32 11.17 10.38
C SER A 368 25.94 9.82 10.03
N ARG A 369 25.14 8.74 10.06
CA ARG A 369 25.60 7.43 9.58
C ARG A 369 25.16 7.19 8.14
N LEU A 370 26.12 6.82 7.30
CA LEU A 370 25.85 6.39 5.94
C LEU A 370 25.35 4.93 5.92
N HIS A 371 24.21 4.72 5.27
CA HIS A 371 23.60 3.41 5.10
C HIS A 371 23.42 3.05 3.63
N LEU A 372 23.69 1.79 3.31
CA LEU A 372 23.31 1.17 2.05
C LEU A 372 22.07 0.32 2.27
N PHE A 373 21.04 0.57 1.47
CA PHE A 373 19.85 -0.27 1.40
C PHE A 373 19.88 -1.04 0.09
N CYS A 374 19.87 -2.36 0.16
CA CYS A 374 19.87 -3.25 -1.01
C CYS A 374 18.52 -3.92 -1.16
N SER A 375 17.94 -3.85 -2.35
CA SER A 375 16.79 -4.68 -2.71
C SER A 375 17.28 -6.00 -3.27
N LEU A 376 16.83 -7.11 -2.69
CA LEU A 376 17.23 -8.46 -3.10
C LEU A 376 16.00 -9.31 -3.40
N ASP A 377 16.12 -10.20 -4.39
CA ASP A 377 15.05 -11.12 -4.77
C ASP A 377 15.28 -12.49 -4.10
N THR A 378 14.43 -12.85 -3.15
CA THR A 378 14.63 -14.06 -2.33
C THR A 378 14.49 -15.35 -3.13
N LEU A 379 13.82 -15.33 -4.29
CA LEU A 379 13.73 -16.52 -5.16
C LEU A 379 15.10 -16.91 -5.71
N MET A 380 15.98 -15.94 -5.94
CA MET A 380 17.34 -16.16 -6.45
C MET A 380 18.31 -16.74 -5.41
N LEU A 381 17.88 -16.95 -4.17
CA LEU A 381 18.70 -17.58 -3.14
C LEU A 381 18.80 -19.10 -3.30
N THR A 382 17.87 -19.71 -4.05
CA THR A 382 17.73 -21.17 -4.17
C THR A 382 17.71 -21.59 -5.63
N SER A 383 18.10 -22.84 -5.94
CA SER A 383 18.12 -23.32 -7.33
C SER A 383 16.70 -23.40 -7.91
N GLN A 384 15.75 -23.95 -7.17
CA GLN A 384 14.35 -24.06 -7.56
C GLN A 384 13.69 -22.68 -7.76
N GLY A 385 13.93 -21.73 -6.84
CA GLY A 385 13.41 -20.37 -7.00
C GLY A 385 14.03 -19.65 -8.20
N THR A 386 15.30 -19.90 -8.48
CA THR A 386 15.98 -19.36 -9.67
C THR A 386 15.37 -19.92 -10.95
N GLN A 387 15.05 -21.21 -11.01
CA GLN A 387 14.36 -21.84 -12.14
C GLN A 387 13.00 -21.19 -12.42
N GLN A 388 12.19 -20.93 -11.39
CA GLN A 388 10.91 -20.21 -11.58
C GLN A 388 11.10 -18.82 -12.20
N VAL A 389 12.16 -18.10 -11.83
CA VAL A 389 12.43 -16.80 -12.43
C VAL A 389 12.99 -16.94 -13.85
N ILE A 390 13.78 -17.99 -14.13
CA ILE A 390 14.25 -18.31 -15.47
C ILE A 390 13.07 -18.56 -16.40
N GLU A 391 12.13 -19.44 -16.03
CA GLU A 391 10.93 -19.74 -16.80
C GLU A 391 10.12 -18.46 -17.10
N LYS A 392 9.80 -17.68 -16.07
CA LYS A 392 9.07 -16.40 -16.22
C LYS A 392 9.79 -15.44 -17.16
N LYS A 393 11.13 -15.38 -17.11
CA LYS A 393 11.91 -14.50 -17.98
C LYS A 393 11.98 -15.03 -19.40
N ILE A 394 12.10 -16.34 -19.60
CA ILE A 394 12.10 -16.97 -20.92
C ILE A 394 10.76 -16.67 -21.60
N THR A 395 9.63 -16.98 -20.96
CA THR A 395 8.30 -16.68 -21.50
C THR A 395 8.16 -15.20 -21.82
N GLY A 396 8.47 -14.31 -20.87
CA GLY A 396 8.34 -12.87 -21.11
C GLY A 396 9.29 -12.29 -22.17
N VAL A 397 10.42 -12.94 -22.45
CA VAL A 397 11.32 -12.57 -23.56
C VAL A 397 10.79 -13.13 -24.88
N GLN A 398 10.29 -14.37 -24.89
CA GLN A 398 9.67 -14.99 -26.07
C GLN A 398 8.44 -14.20 -26.53
N ASP A 399 7.55 -13.81 -25.62
CA ASP A 399 6.38 -12.97 -25.93
C ASP A 399 6.80 -11.64 -26.58
N LYS A 400 7.90 -11.04 -26.10
CA LYS A 400 8.43 -9.79 -26.65
C LYS A 400 9.12 -9.97 -28.00
N LEU A 401 9.65 -11.17 -28.29
CA LEU A 401 10.23 -11.50 -29.57
C LEU A 401 9.12 -11.81 -30.59
N ALA A 402 8.09 -12.54 -30.20
CA ALA A 402 6.90 -12.79 -31.03
C ALA A 402 6.25 -11.46 -31.46
N LYS A 403 6.01 -10.54 -30.51
CA LYS A 403 5.49 -9.20 -30.81
C LYS A 403 6.38 -8.37 -31.74
N ALA A 404 7.69 -8.55 -31.65
CA ALA A 404 8.62 -7.87 -32.56
C ALA A 404 8.55 -8.47 -33.97
N GLN A 405 8.37 -9.79 -34.09
CA GLN A 405 8.19 -10.48 -35.37
C GLN A 405 6.84 -10.15 -36.02
N GLU A 406 5.77 -10.01 -35.24
CA GLU A 406 4.47 -9.54 -35.74
C GLU A 406 4.58 -8.12 -36.30
N LYS A 407 5.20 -7.20 -35.55
CA LYS A 407 5.46 -5.83 -36.03
C LYS A 407 6.35 -5.78 -37.27
N GLU A 408 7.34 -6.65 -37.37
CA GLU A 408 8.21 -6.75 -38.55
C GLU A 408 7.41 -7.17 -39.80
N LYS A 409 6.39 -8.02 -39.63
CA LYS A 409 5.47 -8.44 -40.70
C LYS A 409 4.45 -7.35 -41.07
N GLU A 410 4.00 -6.56 -40.09
CA GLU A 410 2.98 -5.52 -40.27
C GLU A 410 3.55 -4.17 -40.78
N GLU A 411 4.70 -3.73 -40.25
CA GLU A 411 5.29 -2.40 -40.49
C GLU A 411 6.42 -2.42 -41.55
N GLY A 412 6.68 -3.58 -42.18
CA GLY A 412 7.65 -3.71 -43.29
C GLY A 412 9.14 -3.72 -42.90
N GLY A 413 9.43 -3.78 -41.59
CA GLY A 413 10.79 -3.90 -41.06
C GLY A 413 10.97 -3.25 -39.68
N LEU A 414 11.96 -3.71 -38.92
CA LEU A 414 12.31 -3.15 -37.61
C LEU A 414 13.32 -2.00 -37.75
N ASN A 415 13.13 -0.90 -37.00
CA ASN A 415 14.14 0.16 -36.89
C ASN A 415 15.43 -0.36 -36.21
N SER A 416 16.59 0.22 -36.51
CA SER A 416 17.90 -0.08 -35.91
C SER A 416 17.87 -0.23 -34.38
N GLN A 417 17.15 0.65 -33.66
CA GLN A 417 16.99 0.52 -32.20
C GLN A 417 16.21 -0.74 -31.79
N GLN A 418 15.16 -1.08 -32.55
CA GLN A 418 14.35 -2.28 -32.30
C GLN A 418 15.14 -3.55 -32.63
N GLN A 419 15.92 -3.54 -33.71
CA GLN A 419 16.83 -4.64 -34.08
C GLN A 419 17.89 -4.86 -32.99
N ALA A 420 18.52 -3.80 -32.51
CA ALA A 420 19.49 -3.87 -31.40
C ALA A 420 18.85 -4.45 -30.13
N ASP A 421 17.62 -4.07 -29.81
CA ASP A 421 16.85 -4.62 -28.69
C ASP A 421 16.51 -6.11 -28.88
N VAL A 422 16.17 -6.54 -30.09
CA VAL A 422 15.93 -7.95 -30.43
C VAL A 422 17.21 -8.77 -30.26
N ILE A 423 18.35 -8.29 -30.78
CA ILE A 423 19.66 -8.93 -30.61
C ILE A 423 20.01 -9.05 -29.13
N ARG A 424 19.82 -7.98 -28.35
CA ARG A 424 20.05 -7.97 -26.90
C ARG A 424 19.19 -8.99 -26.17
N LYS A 425 17.91 -9.11 -26.54
CA LYS A 425 16.97 -10.10 -25.96
C LYS A 425 17.37 -11.54 -26.31
N LYS A 426 17.76 -11.83 -27.56
CA LYS A 426 18.28 -13.14 -27.98
C LYS A 426 19.54 -13.52 -27.19
N SER A 427 20.49 -12.59 -27.06
CA SER A 427 21.70 -12.77 -26.24
C SER A 427 21.36 -13.03 -24.76
N THR A 428 20.38 -12.30 -24.23
CA THR A 428 19.91 -12.49 -22.84
C THR A 428 19.29 -13.88 -22.64
N LEU A 429 18.51 -14.38 -23.60
CA LEU A 429 17.91 -15.71 -23.55
C LEU A 429 18.98 -16.80 -23.53
N ALA A 430 20.03 -16.68 -24.35
CA ALA A 430 21.16 -17.60 -24.34
C ALA A 430 21.86 -17.63 -22.96
N LYS A 431 22.12 -16.47 -22.37
CA LYS A 431 22.82 -16.34 -21.06
C LYS A 431 21.98 -16.75 -19.85
N ILE A 432 20.65 -16.70 -19.95
CA ILE A 432 19.76 -17.09 -18.85
C ILE A 432 19.74 -18.61 -18.65
N LYS A 433 20.09 -19.40 -19.67
CA LYS A 433 20.18 -20.88 -19.58
C LYS A 433 21.33 -21.38 -18.70
N THR A 434 22.28 -20.51 -18.35
CA THR A 434 23.42 -20.84 -17.49
C THR A 434 23.23 -20.20 -16.10
N PRO A 435 22.46 -20.83 -15.19
CA PRO A 435 22.21 -20.26 -13.87
C PRO A 435 23.46 -20.21 -13.00
N PHE A 436 23.43 -19.34 -12.01
CA PHE A 436 24.43 -19.34 -10.93
C PHE A 436 24.22 -20.55 -10.02
N SER A 437 25.30 -21.10 -9.46
CA SER A 437 25.21 -22.20 -8.50
C SER A 437 24.46 -21.75 -7.24
N ARG A 438 23.32 -22.40 -6.95
CA ARG A 438 22.45 -22.10 -5.80
C ARG A 438 22.26 -23.32 -4.91
N PRO A 439 22.18 -23.14 -3.59
CA PRO A 439 21.78 -24.22 -2.71
C PRO A 439 20.38 -24.73 -3.10
N SER A 440 20.23 -26.05 -3.08
CA SER A 440 18.93 -26.68 -3.29
C SER A 440 18.07 -26.48 -2.05
N LYS A 441 16.87 -25.95 -2.25
CA LYS A 441 15.83 -25.91 -1.22
C LYS A 441 14.47 -26.07 -1.90
N PRO A 442 13.76 -27.18 -1.67
CA PRO A 442 12.48 -27.41 -2.31
C PRO A 442 11.54 -26.25 -2.01
N LEU A 443 10.88 -25.75 -3.06
CA LEU A 443 9.83 -24.76 -2.90
C LEU A 443 8.66 -25.40 -2.18
N TYR A 444 8.00 -24.61 -1.36
CA TYR A 444 6.80 -25.08 -0.69
C TYR A 444 5.74 -25.43 -1.73
N GLN A 445 5.32 -26.69 -1.75
CA GLN A 445 4.19 -27.17 -2.54
C GLN A 445 3.08 -27.59 -1.57
N GLY A 446 2.12 -26.69 -1.38
CA GLY A 446 0.94 -26.99 -0.58
C GLY A 446 -0.10 -27.75 -1.39
N LYS A 447 -0.92 -28.54 -0.70
CA LYS A 447 -2.09 -29.22 -1.26
C LYS A 447 -3.19 -28.18 -1.52
N SER A 448 -3.64 -28.08 -2.77
CA SER A 448 -4.63 -27.08 -3.21
C SER A 448 -5.98 -27.17 -2.46
N HIS A 449 -6.34 -28.36 -1.96
CA HIS A 449 -7.55 -28.62 -1.19
C HIS A 449 -7.43 -28.32 0.31
N ILE A 450 -6.22 -28.11 0.85
CA ILE A 450 -6.03 -27.71 2.24
C ILE A 450 -5.90 -26.18 2.30
N ILE A 451 -6.80 -25.55 3.04
CA ILE A 451 -6.97 -24.10 3.06
C ILE A 451 -6.97 -23.63 4.51
N VAL A 452 -6.23 -22.55 4.80
CA VAL A 452 -6.27 -21.90 6.11
C VAL A 452 -7.15 -20.66 6.02
N GLY A 453 -8.31 -20.68 6.66
CA GLY A 453 -9.14 -19.49 6.82
C GLY A 453 -8.70 -18.70 8.05
N VAL A 454 -8.59 -17.38 7.90
CA VAL A 454 -8.21 -16.45 8.98
C VAL A 454 -9.42 -15.57 9.32
N SER A 455 -10.06 -15.80 10.45
CA SER A 455 -11.05 -14.87 11.01
C SER A 455 -10.35 -13.79 11.82
N LEU A 456 -10.74 -12.54 11.57
CA LEU A 456 -10.30 -11.37 12.35
C LEU A 456 -11.48 -10.82 13.16
N GLY A 457 -11.24 -10.43 14.41
CA GLY A 457 -12.28 -9.91 15.31
C GLY A 457 -11.71 -9.02 16.42
N LEU A 458 -12.58 -8.31 17.15
CA LEU A 458 -12.16 -7.29 18.13
C LEU A 458 -11.42 -7.88 19.32
N GLU A 459 -12.00 -8.91 19.93
CA GLU A 459 -11.44 -9.53 21.14
C GLU A 459 -10.33 -10.51 20.80
N LYS A 460 -10.54 -11.32 19.74
CA LYS A 460 -9.57 -12.27 19.20
C LYS A 460 -9.06 -11.73 17.86
N LEU A 461 -7.88 -11.09 17.89
CA LEU A 461 -7.30 -10.41 16.73
C LEU A 461 -7.20 -11.28 15.48
N ALA A 462 -6.84 -12.56 15.67
CA ALA A 462 -6.79 -13.55 14.62
C ALA A 462 -7.13 -14.94 15.18
N THR A 463 -8.06 -15.63 14.55
CA THR A 463 -8.36 -17.05 14.77
C THR A 463 -8.25 -17.76 13.44
N ILE A 464 -7.61 -18.91 13.40
CA ILE A 464 -7.45 -19.67 12.16
C ILE A 464 -8.15 -21.03 12.24
N ALA A 465 -8.63 -21.48 11.09
CA ALA A 465 -9.13 -22.82 10.85
C ALA A 465 -8.38 -23.41 9.66
N VAL A 466 -7.81 -24.61 9.82
CA VAL A 466 -7.23 -25.39 8.74
C VAL A 466 -8.30 -26.36 8.25
N PHE A 467 -8.75 -26.18 7.02
CA PHE A 467 -9.85 -26.91 6.42
C PHE A 467 -9.36 -27.75 5.24
N ASP A 468 -9.71 -29.03 5.23
CA ASP A 468 -9.54 -29.91 4.08
C ASP A 468 -10.86 -30.00 3.33
N ALA A 469 -10.85 -29.46 2.12
CA ALA A 469 -12.03 -29.36 1.29
C ALA A 469 -12.45 -30.68 0.63
N VAL A 470 -11.52 -31.64 0.47
CA VAL A 470 -11.86 -32.96 -0.09
C VAL A 470 -12.59 -33.80 0.95
N SER A 471 -12.09 -33.83 2.18
CA SER A 471 -12.74 -34.57 3.27
C SER A 471 -13.86 -33.78 3.96
N ASN A 472 -14.05 -32.50 3.60
CA ASN A 472 -14.97 -31.55 4.23
C ASN A 472 -14.80 -31.48 5.77
N LYS A 473 -13.55 -31.55 6.24
CA LYS A 473 -13.21 -31.60 7.67
C LYS A 473 -12.24 -30.50 8.06
N VAL A 474 -12.40 -30.02 9.30
CA VAL A 474 -11.44 -29.10 9.91
C VAL A 474 -10.34 -29.91 10.58
N LEU A 475 -9.10 -29.72 10.13
CA LEU A 475 -7.91 -30.38 10.65
C LEU A 475 -7.44 -29.74 11.96
N ALA A 476 -7.59 -28.42 12.09
CA ALA A 476 -7.18 -27.71 13.30
C ALA A 476 -7.84 -26.33 13.44
N TYR A 477 -8.07 -25.94 14.68
CA TYR A 477 -8.32 -24.55 15.06
C TYR A 477 -7.13 -24.00 15.87
N ARG A 478 -6.78 -22.73 15.66
CA ARG A 478 -5.86 -22.00 16.54
C ARG A 478 -6.40 -20.61 16.85
N SER A 479 -6.57 -20.34 18.14
CA SER A 479 -6.92 -19.01 18.65
C SER A 479 -5.70 -18.08 18.69
N THR A 480 -5.93 -16.78 18.86
CA THR A 480 -4.85 -15.78 19.03
C THR A 480 -3.88 -16.14 20.16
N LYS A 481 -4.39 -16.72 21.26
CA LYS A 481 -3.58 -17.18 22.39
C LYS A 481 -2.70 -18.38 22.02
N GLN A 482 -3.25 -19.33 21.28
CA GLN A 482 -2.49 -20.49 20.80
C GLN A 482 -1.44 -20.10 19.74
N LEU A 483 -1.77 -19.14 18.86
CA LEU A 483 -0.82 -18.61 17.87
C LEU A 483 0.35 -17.90 18.53
N LEU A 484 0.12 -17.08 19.56
CA LEU A 484 1.19 -16.33 20.21
C LEU A 484 1.91 -17.13 21.30
N GLY A 485 1.29 -18.16 21.87
CA GLY A 485 1.84 -18.97 22.95
C GLY A 485 2.31 -18.10 24.13
N SER A 486 3.57 -18.27 24.54
CA SER A 486 4.19 -17.49 25.62
C SER A 486 4.27 -15.98 25.32
N LYS A 487 4.25 -15.58 24.05
CA LYS A 487 4.30 -14.16 23.62
C LYS A 487 2.95 -13.47 23.67
N TYR A 488 1.89 -14.15 24.12
CA TYR A 488 0.57 -13.55 24.30
C TYR A 488 0.57 -12.40 25.31
N ASN A 489 1.48 -12.42 26.28
CA ASN A 489 1.69 -11.31 27.23
C ASN A 489 2.01 -9.97 26.53
N LEU A 490 2.69 -10.01 25.37
CA LEU A 490 3.01 -8.80 24.59
C LEU A 490 1.76 -8.12 24.03
N LEU A 491 0.74 -8.90 23.66
CA LEU A 491 -0.54 -8.36 23.23
C LEU A 491 -1.26 -7.66 24.40
N ASN A 492 -1.25 -8.26 25.59
CA ASN A 492 -1.84 -7.66 26.78
C ASN A 492 -1.12 -6.38 27.19
N ARG A 493 0.21 -6.37 27.17
CA ARG A 493 1.04 -5.18 27.41
C ARG A 493 0.69 -4.04 26.44
N GLN A 494 0.52 -4.37 25.16
CA GLN A 494 0.16 -3.37 24.14
C GLN A 494 -1.24 -2.79 24.37
N ARG A 495 -2.22 -3.62 24.75
CA ARG A 495 -3.58 -3.17 25.14
C ARG A 495 -3.54 -2.24 26.35
N GLN A 496 -2.78 -2.59 27.39
CA GLN A 496 -2.60 -1.76 28.59
C GLN A 496 -1.93 -0.43 28.26
N GLN A 497 -0.86 -0.45 27.47
CA GLN A 497 -0.16 0.77 27.04
C GLN A 497 -1.12 1.70 26.28
N LYS A 498 -1.93 1.18 25.34
CA LYS A 498 -2.91 1.99 24.62
C LYS A 498 -3.97 2.59 25.53
N LYS A 499 -4.47 1.84 26.51
CA LYS A 499 -5.44 2.34 27.49
C LYS A 499 -4.84 3.49 28.30
N ARG A 500 -3.61 3.32 28.81
CA ARG A 500 -2.88 4.35 29.55
C ARG A 500 -2.66 5.62 28.71
N LEU A 501 -2.15 5.47 27.49
CA LEU A 501 -1.93 6.60 26.58
C LEU A 501 -3.23 7.31 26.21
N SER A 502 -4.35 6.60 26.10
CA SER A 502 -5.67 7.21 25.87
C SER A 502 -6.11 8.07 27.07
N GLN A 503 -5.91 7.58 28.29
CA GLN A 503 -6.20 8.32 29.51
C GLN A 503 -5.30 9.55 29.66
N GLU A 504 -4.01 9.42 29.39
CA GLU A 504 -3.04 10.53 29.39
C GLU A 504 -3.40 11.58 28.33
N ARG A 505 -3.80 11.16 27.11
CA ARG A 505 -4.31 12.08 26.07
C ARG A 505 -5.54 12.85 26.52
N HIS A 506 -6.51 12.17 27.12
CA HIS A 506 -7.72 12.80 27.61
C HIS A 506 -7.42 13.80 28.74
N LYS A 507 -6.54 13.46 29.68
CA LYS A 507 -6.08 14.39 30.73
C LYS A 507 -5.38 15.62 30.12
N SER A 508 -4.46 15.39 29.20
CA SER A 508 -3.71 16.47 28.53
C SER A 508 -4.62 17.38 27.70
N GLN A 509 -5.63 16.81 27.02
CA GLN A 509 -6.64 17.60 26.29
C GLN A 509 -7.45 18.50 27.21
N LYS A 510 -7.84 18.01 28.40
CA LYS A 510 -8.52 18.84 29.41
C LYS A 510 -7.64 19.95 29.97
N GLN A 511 -6.32 19.75 29.96
CA GLN A 511 -5.32 20.68 30.47
C GLN A 511 -4.68 21.55 29.37
N PHE A 512 -5.18 21.48 28.13
CA PHE A 512 -4.57 22.16 26.97
C PHE A 512 -3.07 21.86 26.77
N ALA A 513 -2.61 20.70 27.24
CA ALA A 513 -1.22 20.26 27.16
C ALA A 513 -0.95 19.42 25.91
N PRO A 514 0.32 19.27 25.48
CA PRO A 514 0.70 18.42 24.35
C PRO A 514 0.18 16.99 24.52
N ASN A 515 -0.59 16.49 23.54
CA ASN A 515 -1.26 15.18 23.60
C ASN A 515 -0.67 14.13 22.65
N ASN A 516 0.50 14.43 22.07
CA ASN A 516 1.20 13.56 21.13
C ASN A 516 2.14 12.60 21.87
N PHE A 517 1.57 11.53 22.42
CA PHE A 517 2.36 10.46 23.02
C PHE A 517 2.75 9.42 21.97
N GLY A 518 4.04 9.07 21.91
CA GLY A 518 4.54 8.04 21.01
C GLY A 518 3.98 6.66 21.35
N GLU A 519 3.38 5.98 20.37
CA GLU A 519 3.03 4.57 20.51
C GLU A 519 4.30 3.71 20.30
N SER A 520 4.55 2.74 21.18
CA SER A 520 5.62 1.78 20.94
C SER A 520 5.34 0.98 19.65
N ALA A 521 6.40 0.59 18.93
CA ALA A 521 6.29 -0.27 17.75
C ALA A 521 5.79 -1.70 18.07
N LEU A 522 5.40 -1.97 19.32
CA LEU A 522 4.96 -3.26 19.84
C LEU A 522 3.77 -3.83 19.07
N GLY A 523 2.81 -2.99 18.67
CA GLY A 523 1.66 -3.44 17.86
C GLY A 523 2.10 -4.05 16.53
N GLN A 524 3.03 -3.41 15.83
CA GLN A 524 3.58 -3.93 14.58
C GLN A 524 4.38 -5.21 14.79
N TYR A 525 5.08 -5.31 15.93
CA TYR A 525 5.82 -6.52 16.28
C TYR A 525 4.89 -7.72 16.53
N VAL A 526 3.77 -7.51 17.24
CA VAL A 526 2.76 -8.55 17.46
C VAL A 526 2.11 -8.99 16.15
N ASP A 527 1.83 -8.07 15.21
CA ASP A 527 1.34 -8.45 13.87
C ASP A 527 2.32 -9.36 13.13
N ARG A 528 3.62 -9.05 13.18
CA ARG A 528 4.67 -9.90 12.57
C ARG A 528 4.74 -11.28 13.21
N LEU A 529 4.55 -11.37 14.53
CA LEU A 529 4.50 -12.64 15.25
C LEU A 529 3.28 -13.46 14.82
N LEU A 530 2.08 -12.87 14.84
CA LEU A 530 0.85 -13.53 14.38
C LEU A 530 1.00 -14.03 12.93
N ALA A 531 1.46 -13.17 12.03
CA ALA A 531 1.68 -13.54 10.64
C ALA A 531 2.68 -14.70 10.48
N LYS A 532 3.78 -14.69 11.24
CA LYS A 532 4.77 -15.77 11.23
C LYS A 532 4.14 -17.09 11.66
N GLU A 533 3.35 -17.09 12.73
CA GLU A 533 2.75 -18.31 13.29
C GLU A 533 1.60 -18.83 12.42
N ILE A 534 0.78 -17.96 11.82
CA ILE A 534 -0.24 -18.36 10.83
C ILE A 534 0.40 -19.08 9.65
N VAL A 535 1.50 -18.53 9.11
CA VAL A 535 2.23 -19.16 8.00
C VAL A 535 2.92 -20.47 8.44
N ALA A 536 3.40 -20.54 9.68
CA ALA A 536 3.96 -21.77 10.23
C ALA A 536 2.90 -22.87 10.31
N VAL A 537 1.70 -22.57 10.82
CA VAL A 537 0.59 -23.52 10.85
C VAL A 537 0.21 -23.94 9.43
N ALA A 538 0.10 -23.01 8.48
CA ALA A 538 -0.19 -23.34 7.09
C ALA A 538 0.83 -24.34 6.50
N LYS A 539 2.13 -24.15 6.80
CA LYS A 539 3.18 -25.10 6.39
C LYS A 539 3.03 -26.47 7.03
N THR A 540 2.80 -26.52 8.33
CA THR A 540 2.69 -27.78 9.09
C THR A 540 1.61 -28.69 8.51
N TYR A 541 0.49 -28.11 8.08
CA TYR A 541 -0.61 -28.87 7.48
C TYR A 541 -0.53 -28.96 5.94
N GLY A 542 0.52 -28.43 5.32
CA GLY A 542 0.68 -28.46 3.87
C GLY A 542 -0.42 -27.70 3.12
N ALA A 543 -0.95 -26.62 3.69
CA ALA A 543 -2.00 -25.81 3.06
C ALA A 543 -1.53 -25.11 1.77
N GLY A 544 -2.27 -25.24 0.68
CA GLY A 544 -2.00 -24.55 -0.58
C GLY A 544 -2.30 -23.06 -0.53
N THR A 545 -3.24 -22.63 0.33
CA THR A 545 -3.70 -21.24 0.37
C THR A 545 -4.09 -20.78 1.77
N ILE A 546 -3.89 -19.49 2.03
CA ILE A 546 -4.42 -18.79 3.21
C ILE A 546 -5.48 -17.79 2.74
N VAL A 547 -6.66 -17.82 3.34
CA VAL A 547 -7.77 -16.91 3.01
C VAL A 547 -7.91 -15.88 4.14
N VAL A 548 -7.86 -14.61 3.77
CA VAL A 548 -8.02 -13.46 4.67
C VAL A 548 -9.28 -12.66 4.33
N PRO A 549 -9.92 -11.97 5.30
CA PRO A 549 -11.15 -11.22 5.04
C PRO A 549 -10.88 -9.91 4.29
N LYS A 550 -11.87 -9.41 3.55
CA LYS A 550 -11.82 -8.06 2.96
C LYS A 550 -11.93 -6.99 4.06
N LEU A 551 -11.20 -5.89 3.89
CA LEU A 551 -11.21 -4.77 4.86
C LEU A 551 -12.57 -4.07 4.96
N SER A 552 -13.36 -4.06 3.88
CA SER A 552 -14.74 -3.55 3.90
C SER A 552 -15.59 -4.26 4.94
N ASP A 553 -15.40 -5.57 5.05
CA ASP A 553 -16.25 -6.47 5.83
C ASP A 553 -15.90 -6.35 7.32
N MET A 554 -14.62 -6.05 7.63
CA MET A 554 -14.15 -5.82 8.99
C MET A 554 -14.94 -4.74 9.71
N ARG A 555 -15.26 -3.63 9.03
CA ARG A 555 -16.01 -2.53 9.64
C ARG A 555 -17.39 -3.00 10.10
N GLU A 556 -18.05 -3.80 9.29
CA GLU A 556 -19.37 -4.32 9.58
C GLU A 556 -19.35 -5.39 10.68
N ILE A 557 -18.39 -6.32 10.62
CA ILE A 557 -18.20 -7.36 11.65
C ILE A 557 -17.97 -6.72 13.02
N ILE A 558 -17.08 -5.71 13.07
CA ILE A 558 -16.77 -4.94 14.28
C ILE A 558 -18.01 -4.21 14.78
N GLN A 559 -18.79 -3.60 13.88
CA GLN A 559 -20.01 -2.90 14.27
C GLN A 559 -21.04 -3.86 14.87
N SER A 560 -21.24 -5.02 14.26
CA SER A 560 -22.14 -6.07 14.74
C SER A 560 -21.70 -6.64 16.09
N GLU A 561 -20.41 -6.95 16.27
CA GLU A 561 -19.86 -7.46 17.54
C GLU A 561 -20.01 -6.43 18.68
N VAL A 562 -19.74 -5.15 18.40
CA VAL A 562 -19.93 -4.06 19.36
C VAL A 562 -21.40 -3.90 19.74
N GLN A 563 -22.29 -3.94 18.75
CA GLN A 563 -23.73 -3.74 18.95
C GLN A 563 -24.34 -4.90 19.74
N ALA A 564 -24.04 -6.15 19.39
CA ALA A 564 -24.50 -7.32 20.13
C ALA A 564 -24.03 -7.29 21.59
N LYS A 565 -22.80 -6.84 21.85
CA LYS A 565 -22.28 -6.70 23.22
C LYS A 565 -22.95 -5.55 23.97
N ALA A 566 -23.35 -4.49 23.28
CA ALA A 566 -24.10 -3.40 23.88
C ALA A 566 -25.51 -3.82 24.27
N GLU A 567 -26.20 -4.54 23.38
CA GLU A 567 -27.54 -5.09 23.60
C GLU A 567 -27.55 -6.09 24.77
N ASN A 568 -26.57 -7.00 24.82
CA ASN A 568 -26.44 -7.96 25.92
C ASN A 568 -26.16 -7.29 27.27
N LYS A 569 -25.40 -6.19 27.28
CA LYS A 569 -25.03 -5.52 28.53
C LYS A 569 -26.12 -4.57 29.02
N ILE A 570 -26.83 -3.93 28.09
CA ILE A 570 -27.87 -2.95 28.38
C ILE A 570 -29.09 -3.32 27.52
N PRO A 571 -29.90 -4.32 27.93
CA PRO A 571 -31.12 -4.68 27.20
C PRO A 571 -32.13 -3.53 27.21
N GLY A 572 -32.83 -3.31 26.10
CA GLY A 572 -33.96 -2.36 26.00
C GLY A 572 -33.62 -0.86 25.99
N PHE A 573 -32.45 -0.43 26.48
CA PHE A 573 -32.08 1.00 26.53
C PHE A 573 -31.11 1.41 25.42
N VAL A 574 -31.67 1.86 24.29
CA VAL A 574 -30.96 2.16 23.04
C VAL A 574 -29.87 3.23 23.19
N GLU A 575 -30.09 4.26 24.01
CA GLU A 575 -29.11 5.34 24.18
C GLU A 575 -27.92 4.89 25.04
N GLY A 576 -28.18 4.10 26.08
CA GLY A 576 -27.14 3.41 26.86
C GLY A 576 -26.32 2.45 26.01
N GLN A 577 -26.98 1.68 25.12
CA GLN A 577 -26.29 0.81 24.15
C GLN A 577 -25.37 1.61 23.23
N LYS A 578 -25.81 2.76 22.69
CA LYS A 578 -24.98 3.63 21.84
C LYS A 578 -23.77 4.19 22.58
N ASN A 579 -23.95 4.65 23.82
CA ASN A 579 -22.87 5.18 24.66
C ASN A 579 -21.87 4.10 25.06
N TYR A 580 -22.36 2.91 25.40
CA TYR A 580 -21.53 1.74 25.64
C TYR A 580 -20.78 1.31 24.37
N ALA A 581 -21.44 1.21 23.23
CA ALA A 581 -20.81 0.87 21.95
C ALA A 581 -19.68 1.84 21.58
N LYS A 582 -19.89 3.15 21.80
CA LYS A 582 -18.89 4.20 21.55
C LYS A 582 -17.66 4.04 22.47
N SER A 583 -17.89 3.90 23.78
CA SER A 583 -16.80 3.71 24.76
C SER A 583 -16.07 2.37 24.58
N TYR A 584 -16.80 1.32 24.24
CA TYR A 584 -16.26 -0.01 23.96
C TYR A 584 -15.40 -0.02 22.69
N ARG A 585 -15.81 0.67 21.61
CA ARG A 585 -14.93 0.87 20.43
C ARG A 585 -13.65 1.60 20.78
N ILE A 586 -13.72 2.67 21.56
CA ILE A 586 -12.52 3.44 21.92
C ILE A 586 -11.55 2.60 22.78
N SER A 587 -12.07 1.72 23.63
CA SER A 587 -11.26 0.88 24.52
C SER A 587 -10.69 -0.38 23.87
N VAL A 588 -11.37 -0.95 22.86
CA VAL A 588 -10.97 -2.23 22.22
C VAL A 588 -10.48 -2.04 20.79
N HIS A 589 -11.06 -1.13 20.02
CA HIS A 589 -10.78 -0.93 18.61
C HIS A 589 -9.73 0.16 18.37
N ASN A 590 -8.46 -0.24 18.39
CA ASN A 590 -7.34 0.52 17.83
C ASN A 590 -6.31 -0.39 17.13
N TRP A 591 -6.76 -1.55 16.65
CA TRP A 591 -5.94 -2.46 15.84
C TRP A 591 -6.09 -2.12 14.35
N SER A 592 -4.99 -2.15 13.62
CA SER A 592 -5.01 -1.99 12.17
C SER A 592 -5.02 -3.36 11.50
N TYR A 593 -6.20 -3.86 11.15
CA TYR A 593 -6.32 -5.14 10.44
C TYR A 593 -5.69 -5.10 9.05
N GLY A 594 -5.65 -3.93 8.40
CA GLY A 594 -4.90 -3.75 7.16
C GLY A 594 -3.41 -4.06 7.32
N ARG A 595 -2.81 -3.59 8.42
CA ARG A 595 -1.40 -3.87 8.75
C ARG A 595 -1.15 -5.35 9.07
N LEU A 596 -2.08 -6.01 9.74
CA LEU A 596 -2.01 -7.44 10.00
C LEU A 596 -2.09 -8.26 8.71
N ILE A 597 -3.09 -7.99 7.85
CA ILE A 597 -3.25 -8.63 6.55
C ILE A 597 -2.00 -8.42 5.68
N GLU A 598 -1.45 -7.21 5.65
CA GLU A 598 -0.20 -6.93 4.94
C GLU A 598 0.99 -7.72 5.49
N SER A 599 1.06 -7.89 6.82
CA SER A 599 2.08 -8.73 7.46
C SER A 599 1.93 -10.20 7.07
N ILE A 600 0.70 -10.72 7.01
CA ILE A 600 0.39 -12.09 6.54
C ILE A 600 0.79 -12.23 5.06
N ASN A 601 0.36 -11.31 4.20
CA ASN A 601 0.74 -11.26 2.78
C ASN A 601 2.25 -11.32 2.59
N THR A 602 2.99 -10.52 3.36
CA THR A 602 4.44 -10.44 3.27
C THR A 602 5.11 -11.74 3.72
N GLN A 603 4.63 -12.37 4.80
CA GLN A 603 5.21 -13.62 5.30
C GLN A 603 4.86 -14.83 4.42
N SER A 604 3.63 -14.92 3.94
CA SER A 604 3.20 -15.99 3.02
C SER A 604 3.95 -15.93 1.69
N ALA A 605 4.15 -14.71 1.16
CA ALA A 605 4.91 -14.51 -0.07
C ALA A 605 6.38 -14.96 0.03
N LYS A 606 7.02 -14.85 1.20
CA LYS A 606 8.39 -15.35 1.41
C LYS A 606 8.49 -16.87 1.32
N VAL A 607 7.39 -17.55 1.60
CA VAL A 607 7.32 -19.01 1.61
C VAL A 607 6.78 -19.55 0.28
N GLY A 608 5.99 -18.75 -0.44
CA GLY A 608 5.30 -19.18 -1.65
C GLY A 608 3.88 -19.70 -1.39
N ILE A 609 3.27 -19.38 -0.25
CA ILE A 609 1.85 -19.70 0.01
C ILE A 609 0.97 -18.63 -0.63
N VAL A 610 -0.01 -19.05 -1.43
CA VAL A 610 -0.98 -18.15 -2.07
C VAL A 610 -1.88 -17.52 -1.01
N ILE A 611 -2.23 -16.25 -1.20
CA ILE A 611 -3.25 -15.58 -0.37
C ILE A 611 -4.44 -15.24 -1.24
N GLU A 612 -5.63 -15.54 -0.73
CA GLU A 612 -6.90 -15.14 -1.30
C GLU A 612 -7.67 -14.25 -0.32
N THR A 613 -8.53 -13.41 -0.87
CA THR A 613 -9.43 -12.57 -0.06
C THR A 613 -10.85 -13.08 -0.16
N GLY A 614 -11.44 -13.45 0.97
CA GLY A 614 -12.82 -13.92 1.06
C GLY A 614 -13.71 -12.98 1.87
N GLN A 615 -15.01 -13.23 1.84
CA GLN A 615 -15.98 -12.56 2.70
C GLN A 615 -16.11 -13.34 4.00
N GLN A 616 -15.75 -12.72 5.12
CA GLN A 616 -15.90 -13.35 6.43
C GLN A 616 -17.36 -13.27 6.89
N PRO A 617 -17.96 -14.38 7.38
CA PRO A 617 -19.32 -14.36 7.91
C PRO A 617 -19.44 -13.40 9.10
N THR A 618 -20.59 -12.73 9.21
CA THR A 618 -20.88 -11.81 10.32
C THR A 618 -21.40 -12.52 11.58
N LYS A 619 -21.91 -13.75 11.43
CA LYS A 619 -22.45 -14.58 12.52
C LYS A 619 -21.53 -15.77 12.81
N GLY A 620 -21.73 -16.38 13.97
CA GLY A 620 -20.99 -17.56 14.41
C GLY A 620 -19.74 -17.22 15.24
N SER A 621 -19.16 -18.26 15.83
CA SER A 621 -17.91 -18.12 16.59
C SER A 621 -16.73 -17.77 15.67
N PRO A 622 -15.63 -17.15 16.15
CA PRO A 622 -14.45 -16.88 15.32
C PRO A 622 -13.84 -18.13 14.66
N GLN A 623 -14.09 -19.31 15.23
CA GLN A 623 -13.68 -20.59 14.65
C GLN A 623 -14.58 -20.97 13.47
N GLU A 624 -15.90 -20.88 13.61
CA GLU A 624 -16.85 -21.06 12.51
C GLU A 624 -16.59 -20.06 11.39
N GLN A 625 -16.41 -18.78 11.72
CA GLN A 625 -16.09 -17.74 10.74
C GLN A 625 -14.83 -18.05 9.95
N ALA A 626 -13.79 -18.57 10.60
CA ALA A 626 -12.56 -18.98 9.93
C ALA A 626 -12.77 -20.20 9.03
N ARG A 627 -13.54 -21.21 9.48
CA ARG A 627 -13.88 -22.40 8.69
C ARG A 627 -14.68 -22.01 7.45
N ASP A 628 -15.75 -21.27 7.63
CA ASP A 628 -16.68 -20.91 6.56
C ASP A 628 -16.00 -20.00 5.54
N LEU A 629 -15.10 -19.11 5.98
CA LEU A 629 -14.26 -18.32 5.10
C LEU A 629 -13.38 -19.19 4.18
N ALA A 630 -12.78 -20.27 4.72
CA ALA A 630 -11.99 -21.21 3.93
C ALA A 630 -12.86 -22.00 2.95
N LEU A 631 -14.03 -22.46 3.41
CA LEU A 631 -14.99 -23.23 2.62
C LEU A 631 -15.55 -22.41 1.45
N PHE A 632 -15.98 -21.16 1.70
CA PHE A 632 -16.50 -20.29 0.65
C PHE A 632 -15.46 -19.94 -0.40
N ALA A 633 -14.21 -19.72 0.00
CA ALA A 633 -13.12 -19.50 -0.94
C ALA A 633 -12.89 -20.71 -1.85
N TYR A 634 -12.94 -21.92 -1.31
CA TYR A 634 -12.82 -23.14 -2.11
C TYR A 634 -13.98 -23.31 -3.10
N GLN A 635 -15.22 -23.14 -2.62
CA GLN A 635 -16.40 -23.25 -3.47
C GLN A 635 -16.36 -22.25 -4.62
N TYR A 636 -15.87 -21.03 -4.38
CA TYR A 636 -15.70 -20.02 -5.42
C TYR A 636 -14.65 -20.40 -6.49
N ARG A 637 -13.74 -21.34 -6.23
CA ARG A 637 -12.81 -21.84 -7.26
C ARG A 637 -13.42 -22.89 -8.17
N ILE A 638 -14.45 -23.60 -7.68
CA ILE A 638 -15.11 -24.69 -8.39
C ILE A 638 -16.31 -24.17 -9.20
N ALA A 639 -16.95 -23.09 -8.71
CA ALA A 639 -17.98 -22.34 -9.42
C ALA A 639 -17.38 -21.48 -10.53
#